data_AF-A0A7X9A9V8-F1
#
_entry.id   AF-A0A7X9A9V8-F1
#
_cell.length_a   1.000
_cell.length_b   1.000
_cell.length_c   1.000
_cell.angle_alpha   90.00
_cell.angle_beta   90.00
_cell.angle_gamma   90.00
#
_symmetry.space_group_name_H-M   'P 1'
#
loop_
_entity.id
_entity.type
_entity.pdbx_description
1 polymer ?
#
loop_
_entity_poly.entity_id
_entity_poly.type
_entity_poly.pdbx_seq_one_letter_code
_entity_poly.pdbx_strand_id
1 'polypeptide(L)'
;MKKLFLLFVSTLSLLAADMSPYVMPAPAGTAPVIDGKLDDACWANALKFDRFNKLNLGTPASLKTEAFLTYDSQALYVAFKCFRKPGSKLRLLPEKGAYSNDHVEVMVDPNFTQNRYFHYLIGINGKIYTASRTEGGHVGDDKWQGGAKAAVSLQDDKYLVEMRLPFENMSITPENKLWGFNFARGDWELPNQEESSVTKSGLFHVAGEFLPVQGIDINLDEYAWEVTVPTIQMAPDGDTFKANVVVPVTNMSAVKQQILVDLTLNGGQSGIVGGSIKEEFAPREQRNIEFRNLQIKAPGQFKVHANILNAKDRRALKFNEFSTNLHFSPLDIKLLVPWYRNCIFTSQELQNVEYEVICKADGAGSIHTGIKDINGKVLCEKAMQKSGKVSFPVAPLPEGKMTIFAVAGEDTASIPLRKLPFRKGEAWRDQDGFWHIEKEKYFPVFNWGTADIDGANGRVTSDPKSPYKRIDGGLMWTSSPTHKFLRVPRITPDMEQIIRKQVRKIADSGDNQFAFYLCDEPEISGVNADVLQHFADIIRDENPYHPILISNDTVSGTRDFYFVAELNGLHPYPNPAMGKPRNDFAKVATFCSQAAAMNKAHGNHQTIAYLQQGFNYGDCGASNSRIPSYDEIRTQYLLAFTLGVDAVEFYNFCNCHYPELGIGIPDIAKEFTGVLAPAMLTPDMAGASSSNSAVAIRVKKVGAEYWILAAGLSTKSETATITVPGLGDRKLFILREGRSVTARDHSFTDTFTNFDSRVYTTDSRDFRLPLLQDVADQIEAVYAARKKPGNLAHQRFEGETVRVTSNSNLHSARREDTMLWHVADGVYEGFPARGPQHDE
;
A
#
# COMPACT_ATOMS: atom_id res chain seq x y z
N MET A 1 -23.05 52.93 55.96
CA MET A 1 -21.83 52.44 55.27
C MET A 1 -21.84 50.91 55.22
N LYS A 2 -22.40 50.30 54.16
CA LYS A 2 -22.15 48.90 53.77
C LYS A 2 -22.19 48.81 52.24
N LYS A 3 -21.18 48.12 51.72
CA LYS A 3 -20.63 48.20 50.35
C LYS A 3 -21.53 47.55 49.30
N LEU A 4 -21.63 48.23 48.16
CA LEU A 4 -22.19 47.77 46.89
C LEU A 4 -21.15 46.85 46.21
N PHE A 5 -21.51 45.61 45.89
CA PHE A 5 -20.71 44.69 45.09
C PHE A 5 -21.43 44.51 43.75
N LEU A 6 -20.94 45.19 42.71
CA LEU A 6 -21.40 45.00 41.33
C LEU A 6 -20.72 43.73 40.79
N LEU A 7 -21.52 42.73 40.43
CA LEU A 7 -21.06 41.56 39.69
C LEU A 7 -21.16 41.87 38.18
N PHE A 8 -20.02 41.99 37.52
CA PHE A 8 -19.93 42.06 36.06
C PHE A 8 -20.11 40.65 35.50
N VAL A 9 -21.25 40.36 34.88
CA VAL A 9 -21.44 39.14 34.09
C VAL A 9 -21.01 39.45 32.66
N SER A 10 -19.79 39.07 32.29
CA SER A 10 -19.32 39.10 30.91
C SER A 10 -19.99 37.96 30.14
N THR A 11 -20.88 38.30 29.21
CA THR A 11 -21.44 37.37 28.24
C THR A 11 -20.35 36.94 27.25
N LEU A 12 -19.81 35.74 27.48
CA LEU A 12 -19.00 35.02 26.51
C LEU A 12 -19.92 34.65 25.33
N SER A 13 -19.89 35.43 24.25
CA SER A 13 -20.53 35.04 23.00
C SER A 13 -19.66 33.98 22.36
N LEU A 14 -20.08 32.72 22.45
CA LEU A 14 -19.53 31.62 21.66
C LEU A 14 -19.69 32.01 20.18
N LEU A 15 -18.57 32.15 19.47
CA LEU A 15 -18.51 31.93 18.04
C LEU A 15 -18.88 30.47 17.80
N ALA A 16 -20.16 30.20 17.59
CA ALA A 16 -20.58 28.97 16.94
C ALA A 16 -19.95 29.02 15.55
N ALA A 17 -18.96 28.15 15.33
CA ALA A 17 -18.44 27.85 14.02
C ALA A 17 -19.63 27.55 13.09
N ASP A 18 -19.56 28.07 11.87
CA ASP A 18 -20.51 27.87 10.79
C ASP A 18 -20.56 26.37 10.44
N MET A 19 -21.35 25.62 11.21
CA MET A 19 -21.68 24.22 10.94
C MET A 19 -22.59 24.24 9.73
N SER A 20 -22.00 24.18 8.53
CA SER A 20 -22.73 23.87 7.31
C SER A 20 -23.61 22.64 7.60
N PRO A 21 -24.95 22.73 7.46
CA PRO A 21 -25.80 21.61 7.82
C PRO A 21 -25.46 20.44 6.89
N TYR A 22 -24.92 19.36 7.46
CA TYR A 22 -24.73 18.10 6.75
C TYR A 22 -26.04 17.73 6.05
N VAL A 23 -25.95 17.38 4.77
CA VAL A 23 -27.14 17.13 3.96
C VAL A 23 -27.56 15.67 4.11
N MET A 24 -28.85 15.42 4.35
CA MET A 24 -29.41 14.10 4.59
C MET A 24 -30.29 13.62 3.43
N PRO A 25 -29.99 12.48 2.79
CA PRO A 25 -30.88 11.91 1.79
C PRO A 25 -32.08 11.24 2.45
N ALA A 26 -33.25 11.36 1.83
CA ALA A 26 -34.41 10.58 2.22
C ALA A 26 -34.28 9.13 1.71
N PRO A 27 -34.70 8.12 2.48
CA PRO A 27 -34.77 6.74 1.99
C PRO A 27 -35.81 6.63 0.86
N ALA A 28 -35.59 5.71 -0.08
CA ALA A 28 -36.41 5.56 -1.27
C ALA A 28 -37.84 5.09 -0.94
N GLY A 29 -38.01 4.38 0.18
CA GLY A 29 -39.26 3.70 0.55
C GLY A 29 -39.51 2.47 -0.31
N THR A 30 -39.61 2.65 -1.62
CA THR A 30 -39.61 1.58 -2.64
C THR A 30 -38.41 1.80 -3.57
N ALA A 31 -37.64 0.75 -3.84
CA ALA A 31 -36.50 0.82 -4.75
C ALA A 31 -36.94 1.25 -6.16
N PRO A 32 -36.25 2.20 -6.82
CA PRO A 32 -36.57 2.60 -8.18
C PRO A 32 -36.27 1.49 -9.17
N VAL A 33 -37.00 1.48 -10.28
CA VAL A 33 -36.71 0.61 -11.41
C VAL A 33 -35.60 1.27 -12.22
N ILE A 34 -34.46 0.59 -12.37
CA ILE A 34 -33.32 1.14 -13.12
C ILE A 34 -33.59 1.03 -14.63
N ASP A 35 -34.33 1.98 -15.18
CA ASP A 35 -34.73 2.03 -16.59
C ASP A 35 -34.40 3.35 -17.31
N GLY A 36 -33.88 4.33 -16.57
CA GLY A 36 -33.40 5.61 -17.06
C GLY A 36 -34.49 6.66 -17.25
N LYS A 37 -35.68 6.50 -16.64
CA LYS A 37 -36.81 7.45 -16.81
C LYS A 37 -37.00 8.45 -15.69
N LEU A 38 -36.59 8.11 -14.45
CA LEU A 38 -36.71 8.96 -13.26
C LEU A 38 -38.18 9.35 -12.97
N ASP A 39 -39.13 8.44 -13.24
CA ASP A 39 -40.56 8.60 -12.97
C ASP A 39 -41.02 7.90 -11.68
N ASP A 40 -40.14 7.14 -11.01
CA ASP A 40 -40.37 6.59 -9.69
C ASP A 40 -40.56 7.66 -8.61
N ALA A 41 -41.46 7.39 -7.65
CA ALA A 41 -41.86 8.34 -6.61
C ALA A 41 -40.70 8.78 -5.68
N CYS A 42 -39.67 7.93 -5.50
CA CYS A 42 -38.54 8.25 -4.64
C CYS A 42 -37.74 9.47 -5.14
N TRP A 43 -37.69 9.71 -6.45
CA TRP A 43 -36.93 10.81 -7.04
C TRP A 43 -37.48 12.19 -6.69
N ALA A 44 -38.77 12.29 -6.34
CA ALA A 44 -39.38 13.55 -5.91
C ALA A 44 -38.83 14.05 -4.57
N ASN A 45 -38.39 13.14 -3.69
CA ASN A 45 -37.89 13.43 -2.35
C ASN A 45 -36.38 13.15 -2.20
N ALA A 46 -35.71 12.69 -3.27
CA ALA A 46 -34.29 12.39 -3.27
C ALA A 46 -33.45 13.66 -3.02
N LEU A 47 -32.28 13.48 -2.41
CA LEU A 47 -31.35 14.57 -2.22
C LEU A 47 -30.81 15.03 -3.58
N LYS A 48 -31.02 16.31 -3.90
CA LYS A 48 -30.65 16.90 -5.18
C LYS A 48 -29.37 17.73 -5.09
N PHE A 49 -28.49 17.57 -6.10
CA PHE A 49 -27.29 18.37 -6.34
C PHE A 49 -27.39 19.03 -7.71
N ASP A 50 -27.36 20.36 -7.78
CA ASP A 50 -27.51 21.11 -9.05
C ASP A 50 -26.47 22.22 -9.26
N ARG A 51 -25.45 22.28 -8.38
CA ARG A 51 -24.32 23.20 -8.49
C ARG A 51 -23.08 22.45 -8.97
N PHE A 52 -22.90 22.38 -10.28
CA PHE A 52 -21.73 21.80 -10.93
C PHE A 52 -20.74 22.89 -11.32
N ASN A 53 -19.46 22.65 -11.04
CA ASN A 53 -18.33 23.51 -11.38
C ASN A 53 -17.41 22.79 -12.38
N LYS A 54 -16.82 23.54 -13.30
CA LYS A 54 -15.87 23.06 -14.29
C LYS A 54 -14.58 22.59 -13.62
N LEU A 55 -14.05 21.46 -14.10
CA LEU A 55 -12.82 20.85 -13.64
C LEU A 55 -11.65 21.86 -13.66
N ASN A 56 -10.90 21.91 -12.56
CA ASN A 56 -9.73 22.80 -12.32
C ASN A 56 -10.01 24.30 -12.31
N LEU A 57 -11.24 24.74 -12.60
CA LEU A 57 -11.57 26.16 -12.69
C LEU A 57 -12.46 26.63 -11.53
N GLY A 58 -13.23 25.73 -10.92
CA GLY A 58 -14.17 26.08 -9.85
C GLY A 58 -15.27 27.08 -10.26
N THR A 59 -15.47 27.27 -11.58
CA THR A 59 -16.50 28.16 -12.14
C THR A 59 -17.72 27.34 -12.55
N PRO A 60 -18.94 27.91 -12.57
CA PRO A 60 -20.15 27.16 -12.92
C PRO A 60 -20.07 26.46 -14.29
N ALA A 61 -20.60 25.23 -14.35
CA ALA A 61 -20.70 24.45 -15.58
C ALA A 61 -21.55 25.16 -16.65
N SER A 62 -21.24 24.94 -17.94
CA SER A 62 -21.92 25.59 -19.07
C SER A 62 -23.32 25.05 -19.31
N LEU A 63 -23.58 23.80 -18.92
CA LEU A 63 -24.87 23.14 -19.06
C LEU A 63 -25.40 22.73 -17.70
N LYS A 64 -26.71 22.92 -17.53
CA LYS A 64 -27.40 22.51 -16.30
C LYS A 64 -27.31 20.98 -16.15
N THR A 65 -26.97 20.54 -14.95
CA THR A 65 -26.97 19.13 -14.56
C THR A 65 -27.59 19.02 -13.18
N GLU A 66 -28.44 18.02 -12.99
CA GLU A 66 -29.02 17.69 -11.68
C GLU A 66 -28.68 16.24 -11.35
N ALA A 67 -28.02 16.00 -10.22
CA ALA A 67 -27.79 14.69 -9.65
C ALA A 67 -28.76 14.46 -8.47
N PHE A 68 -29.20 13.21 -8.29
CA PHE A 68 -30.13 12.80 -7.25
C PHE A 68 -29.55 11.62 -6.48
N LEU A 69 -29.68 11.62 -5.15
CA LEU A 69 -29.23 10.54 -4.27
C LEU A 69 -30.37 10.11 -3.33
N THR A 70 -30.64 8.82 -3.32
CA THR A 70 -31.49 8.15 -2.32
C THR A 70 -30.92 6.77 -2.02
N TYR A 71 -31.52 6.02 -1.10
CA TYR A 71 -31.01 4.72 -0.67
C TYR A 71 -32.12 3.82 -0.13
N ASP A 72 -31.84 2.53 -0.03
CA ASP A 72 -32.58 1.58 0.80
C ASP A 72 -31.61 0.78 1.68
N SER A 73 -32.06 -0.34 2.24
CA SER A 73 -31.21 -1.20 3.07
C SER A 73 -30.12 -1.96 2.30
N GLN A 74 -30.12 -1.94 0.96
CA GLN A 74 -29.26 -2.75 0.09
C GLN A 74 -28.36 -1.95 -0.84
N ALA A 75 -28.77 -0.76 -1.26
CA ALA A 75 -28.03 0.03 -2.21
C ALA A 75 -28.22 1.53 -2.04
N LEU A 76 -27.26 2.27 -2.60
CA LEU A 76 -27.49 3.65 -3.01
C LEU A 76 -28.13 3.66 -4.39
N TYR A 77 -29.03 4.61 -4.60
CA TYR A 77 -29.61 4.91 -5.89
C TYR A 77 -29.22 6.32 -6.30
N VAL A 78 -28.63 6.44 -7.49
CA VAL A 78 -28.18 7.70 -8.05
C VAL A 78 -28.85 7.93 -9.38
N ALA A 79 -29.31 9.15 -9.63
CA ALA A 79 -29.81 9.53 -10.94
C ALA A 79 -29.22 10.85 -11.42
N PHE A 80 -29.16 11.03 -12.75
CA PHE A 80 -28.74 12.29 -13.38
C PHE A 80 -29.78 12.76 -14.39
N LYS A 81 -30.03 14.07 -14.39
CA LYS A 81 -30.69 14.82 -15.46
C LYS A 81 -29.67 15.77 -16.07
N CYS A 82 -29.16 15.42 -17.24
CA CYS A 82 -28.10 16.18 -17.91
C CYS A 82 -28.70 16.96 -19.08
N PHE A 83 -28.98 18.25 -18.88
CA PHE A 83 -29.57 19.10 -19.90
C PHE A 83 -28.55 19.41 -21.00
N ARG A 84 -29.06 19.61 -22.21
CA ARG A 84 -28.28 20.01 -23.38
C ARG A 84 -29.01 21.10 -24.16
N LYS A 85 -28.29 21.70 -25.10
CA LYS A 85 -28.93 22.61 -26.06
C LYS A 85 -29.75 21.77 -27.06
N PRO A 86 -30.98 22.17 -27.40
CA PRO A 86 -31.72 21.50 -28.46
C PRO A 86 -30.89 21.42 -29.75
N GLY A 87 -30.82 20.23 -30.36
CA GLY A 87 -30.06 19.98 -31.59
C GLY A 87 -28.55 19.73 -31.40
N SER A 88 -28.05 19.71 -30.17
CA SER A 88 -26.66 19.37 -29.86
C SER A 88 -26.40 17.86 -30.06
N LYS A 89 -25.21 17.50 -30.56
CA LYS A 89 -24.82 16.12 -30.88
C LYS A 89 -24.13 15.44 -29.71
N LEU A 90 -24.73 14.36 -29.22
CA LEU A 90 -24.06 13.44 -28.31
C LEU A 90 -22.97 12.63 -29.00
N ARG A 91 -21.87 12.41 -28.27
CA ARG A 91 -20.83 11.46 -28.64
C ARG A 91 -21.20 10.06 -28.16
N LEU A 92 -21.84 9.30 -29.05
CA LEU A 92 -22.22 7.90 -28.84
C LEU A 92 -21.37 6.97 -29.72
N LEU A 93 -20.46 6.22 -29.10
CA LEU A 93 -19.56 5.22 -29.67
C LEU A 93 -19.84 3.85 -29.01
N PRO A 94 -20.72 3.01 -29.61
CA PRO A 94 -21.17 1.74 -29.02
C PRO A 94 -20.03 0.75 -28.74
N GLU A 95 -18.98 0.75 -29.55
CA GLU A 95 -17.85 -0.16 -29.45
C GLU A 95 -16.81 0.28 -28.39
N LYS A 96 -16.75 1.57 -28.06
CA LYS A 96 -15.75 2.13 -27.13
C LYS A 96 -16.17 2.01 -25.67
N GLY A 97 -15.21 2.16 -24.77
CA GLY A 97 -15.45 2.21 -23.32
C GLY A 97 -16.27 3.42 -22.91
N ALA A 98 -16.74 3.42 -21.68
CA ALA A 98 -17.67 4.41 -21.16
C ALA A 98 -17.08 5.85 -21.18
N TYR A 99 -15.80 6.02 -20.84
CA TYR A 99 -15.07 7.30 -20.92
C TYR A 99 -15.08 7.97 -22.31
N SER A 100 -15.11 7.19 -23.39
CA SER A 100 -15.04 7.74 -24.77
C SER A 100 -16.35 8.32 -25.29
N ASN A 101 -17.39 8.32 -24.45
CA ASN A 101 -18.74 8.78 -24.73
C ASN A 101 -19.08 9.94 -23.79
N ASP A 102 -20.14 10.69 -24.07
CA ASP A 102 -20.76 11.50 -23.01
C ASP A 102 -21.16 10.59 -21.84
N HIS A 103 -20.92 11.04 -20.62
CA HIS A 103 -21.02 10.16 -19.45
C HIS A 103 -21.32 10.95 -18.18
N VAL A 104 -21.64 10.20 -17.13
CA VAL A 104 -21.68 10.71 -15.76
C VAL A 104 -20.85 9.80 -14.86
N GLU A 105 -20.31 10.40 -13.80
CA GLU A 105 -19.46 9.74 -12.82
C GLU A 105 -20.03 9.93 -11.41
N VAL A 106 -19.86 8.91 -10.58
CA VAL A 106 -20.16 8.94 -9.15
C VAL A 106 -18.97 8.41 -8.40
N MET A 107 -18.45 9.21 -7.48
CA MET A 107 -17.44 8.78 -6.51
C MET A 107 -18.10 8.69 -5.14
N VAL A 108 -17.91 7.56 -4.47
CA VAL A 108 -18.50 7.27 -3.16
C VAL A 108 -17.40 6.85 -2.19
N ASP A 109 -17.12 7.69 -1.19
CA ASP A 109 -16.30 7.35 -0.02
C ASP A 109 -17.24 6.98 1.14
N PRO A 110 -17.57 5.70 1.34
CA PRO A 110 -18.58 5.29 2.32
C PRO A 110 -18.16 5.54 3.77
N ASN A 111 -16.88 5.81 4.01
CA ASN A 111 -16.32 6.01 5.34
C ASN A 111 -15.67 7.38 5.48
N PHE A 112 -15.95 8.32 4.57
CA PHE A 112 -15.40 9.68 4.50
C PHE A 112 -13.92 9.76 4.91
N THR A 113 -13.13 8.83 4.39
CA THR A 113 -11.70 8.73 4.66
C THR A 113 -10.90 9.85 4.00
N GLN A 114 -11.50 10.54 3.01
CA GLN A 114 -10.82 11.47 2.11
C GLN A 114 -9.63 10.82 1.39
N ASN A 115 -9.71 9.50 1.23
CA ASN A 115 -8.62 8.68 0.75
C ASN A 115 -9.13 7.56 -0.16
N ARG A 116 -9.81 6.56 0.41
CA ARG A 116 -10.38 5.44 -0.33
C ARG A 116 -11.81 5.75 -0.74
N TYR A 117 -12.13 5.56 -2.01
CA TYR A 117 -13.49 5.69 -2.53
C TYR A 117 -13.73 4.74 -3.69
N PHE A 118 -14.99 4.62 -4.09
CA PHE A 118 -15.43 3.78 -5.20
C PHE A 118 -15.91 4.67 -6.33
N HIS A 119 -15.36 4.45 -7.52
CA HIS A 119 -15.67 5.20 -8.71
C HIS A 119 -16.58 4.38 -9.63
N TYR A 120 -17.70 4.97 -10.03
CA TYR A 120 -18.65 4.42 -10.99
C TYR A 120 -18.83 5.42 -12.13
N LEU A 121 -18.64 4.98 -13.37
CA LEU A 121 -18.87 5.78 -14.56
C LEU A 121 -19.82 5.04 -15.49
N ILE A 122 -20.80 5.76 -16.01
CA ILE A 122 -21.74 5.25 -17.01
C ILE A 122 -21.75 6.15 -18.24
N GLY A 123 -21.36 5.58 -19.37
CA GLY A 123 -21.44 6.23 -20.67
C GLY A 123 -22.85 6.16 -21.23
N ILE A 124 -23.21 7.11 -22.09
CA ILE A 124 -24.53 7.11 -22.75
C ILE A 124 -24.77 5.89 -23.66
N ASN A 125 -23.74 5.10 -23.95
CA ASN A 125 -23.83 3.80 -24.61
C ASN A 125 -24.23 2.64 -23.67
N GLY A 126 -24.52 2.93 -22.39
CA GLY A 126 -24.92 1.95 -21.39
C GLY A 126 -23.78 1.14 -20.78
N LYS A 127 -22.51 1.40 -21.15
CA LYS A 127 -21.37 0.70 -20.56
C LYS A 127 -21.00 1.30 -19.21
N ILE A 128 -20.75 0.42 -18.24
CA ILE A 128 -20.34 0.77 -16.88
C ILE A 128 -18.83 0.54 -16.76
N TYR A 129 -18.14 1.50 -16.15
CA TYR A 129 -16.79 1.35 -15.61
C TYR A 129 -16.85 1.44 -14.09
N THR A 130 -16.13 0.57 -13.39
CA THR A 130 -16.00 0.60 -11.94
C THR A 130 -14.54 0.52 -11.54
N ALA A 131 -14.15 1.28 -10.52
CA ALA A 131 -12.84 1.16 -9.91
C ALA A 131 -12.92 1.43 -8.40
N SER A 132 -12.07 0.77 -7.63
CA SER A 132 -11.76 1.27 -6.29
C SER A 132 -10.56 2.20 -6.40
N ARG A 133 -10.60 3.33 -5.68
CA ARG A 133 -9.56 4.35 -5.67
C ARG A 133 -9.03 4.49 -4.26
N THR A 134 -7.74 4.71 -4.13
CA THR A 134 -7.05 5.02 -2.87
C THR A 134 -6.17 6.25 -3.07
N GLU A 135 -5.48 6.66 -2.02
CA GLU A 135 -4.52 7.76 -2.02
C GLU A 135 -5.17 9.11 -2.33
N GLY A 136 -6.42 9.29 -1.91
CA GLY A 136 -7.21 10.46 -2.26
C GLY A 136 -7.62 10.51 -3.73
N GLY A 137 -7.31 9.47 -4.52
CA GLY A 137 -7.67 9.33 -5.92
C GLY A 137 -6.50 9.13 -6.89
N HIS A 138 -5.26 9.20 -6.40
CA HIS A 138 -4.05 9.01 -7.21
C HIS A 138 -3.86 7.58 -7.69
N VAL A 139 -4.43 6.61 -6.97
CA VAL A 139 -4.37 5.19 -7.32
C VAL A 139 -5.75 4.63 -7.57
N GLY A 140 -5.90 3.73 -8.54
CA GLY A 140 -7.05 2.85 -8.54
C GLY A 140 -6.83 1.48 -9.13
N ASP A 141 -7.73 0.58 -8.71
CA ASP A 141 -7.90 -0.78 -9.16
C ASP A 141 -9.18 -0.86 -10.00
N ASP A 142 -9.02 -0.96 -11.31
CA ASP A 142 -10.09 -1.10 -12.29
C ASP A 142 -10.57 -2.55 -12.48
N LYS A 143 -9.91 -3.52 -11.82
CA LYS A 143 -10.37 -4.92 -11.75
C LYS A 143 -11.45 -5.09 -10.68
N TRP A 144 -11.60 -4.13 -9.77
CA TRP A 144 -12.62 -4.15 -8.73
C TRP A 144 -14.02 -4.22 -9.33
N GLN A 145 -14.80 -5.20 -8.87
CA GLN A 145 -16.16 -5.45 -9.32
C GLN A 145 -17.14 -4.64 -8.48
N GLY A 146 -17.63 -3.51 -9.01
CA GLY A 146 -18.54 -2.62 -8.26
C GLY A 146 -20.01 -3.06 -8.21
N GLY A 147 -20.41 -4.09 -8.96
CA GLY A 147 -21.77 -4.64 -8.93
C GLY A 147 -22.88 -3.68 -9.39
N ALA A 148 -22.52 -2.53 -9.96
CA ALA A 148 -23.47 -1.50 -10.33
C ALA A 148 -24.40 -1.95 -11.48
N LYS A 149 -25.65 -1.51 -11.42
CA LYS A 149 -26.60 -1.57 -12.53
C LYS A 149 -26.93 -0.15 -12.96
N ALA A 150 -27.05 0.10 -14.25
CA ALA A 150 -27.36 1.41 -14.76
C ALA A 150 -28.23 1.33 -16.02
N ALA A 151 -29.02 2.38 -16.25
CA ALA A 151 -29.80 2.57 -17.46
C ALA A 151 -29.72 4.03 -17.92
N VAL A 152 -29.78 4.23 -19.24
CA VAL A 152 -29.68 5.56 -19.88
C VAL A 152 -30.85 5.76 -20.82
N SER A 153 -31.47 6.94 -20.76
CA SER A 153 -32.49 7.37 -21.72
C SER A 153 -32.08 8.68 -22.39
N LEU A 154 -32.16 8.72 -23.72
CA LEU A 154 -31.82 9.89 -24.52
C LEU A 154 -33.09 10.63 -24.92
N GLN A 155 -33.13 11.94 -24.69
CA GLN A 155 -34.21 12.85 -25.10
C GLN A 155 -33.62 14.00 -25.93
N ASP A 156 -34.48 14.84 -26.50
CA ASP A 156 -34.06 15.93 -27.40
C ASP A 156 -33.25 17.01 -26.65
N ASP A 157 -33.65 17.34 -25.42
CA ASP A 157 -33.09 18.43 -24.62
C ASP A 157 -32.27 17.95 -23.42
N LYS A 158 -32.14 16.63 -23.21
CA LYS A 158 -31.38 16.04 -22.10
C LYS A 158 -31.08 14.56 -22.32
N TYR A 159 -30.24 14.01 -21.46
CA TYR A 159 -30.21 12.58 -21.19
C TYR A 159 -30.39 12.32 -19.71
N LEU A 160 -30.93 11.14 -19.43
CA LEU A 160 -31.29 10.66 -18.11
C LEU A 160 -30.49 9.41 -17.80
N VAL A 161 -30.05 9.29 -16.55
CA VAL A 161 -29.30 8.13 -16.07
C VAL A 161 -29.86 7.71 -14.72
N GLU A 162 -30.03 6.41 -14.51
CA GLU A 162 -30.28 5.81 -13.19
C GLU A 162 -29.24 4.74 -12.90
N MET A 163 -28.82 4.66 -11.64
CA MET A 163 -27.81 3.73 -11.14
C MET A 163 -28.25 3.13 -9.81
N ARG A 164 -28.02 1.83 -9.66
CA ARG A 164 -28.02 1.12 -8.37
C ARG A 164 -26.59 0.74 -8.02
N LEU A 165 -26.12 1.22 -6.86
CA LEU A 165 -24.78 0.96 -6.33
C LEU A 165 -24.90 0.07 -5.06
N PRO A 166 -24.61 -1.24 -5.15
CA PRO A 166 -24.75 -2.16 -4.02
C PRO A 166 -23.77 -1.91 -2.87
N PHE A 167 -24.23 -2.07 -1.63
CA PHE A 167 -23.34 -1.98 -0.46
C PHE A 167 -22.40 -3.19 -0.34
N GLU A 168 -22.82 -4.38 -0.80
CA GLU A 168 -22.04 -5.62 -0.66
C GLU A 168 -20.69 -5.63 -1.41
N ASN A 169 -20.51 -4.71 -2.37
CA ASN A 169 -19.26 -4.55 -3.12
C ASN A 169 -18.32 -3.51 -2.46
N MET A 170 -18.84 -2.65 -1.59
CA MET A 170 -18.09 -1.57 -0.96
C MET A 170 -17.40 -2.07 0.32
N SER A 171 -16.35 -1.37 0.74
CA SER A 171 -15.72 -1.55 2.05
C SER A 171 -16.33 -0.54 3.01
N ILE A 172 -17.22 -0.99 3.89
CA ILE A 172 -17.97 -0.14 4.81
C ILE A 172 -17.48 -0.38 6.25
N THR A 173 -17.22 0.70 6.97
CA THR A 173 -16.94 0.72 8.42
C THR A 173 -18.11 1.40 9.13
N PRO A 174 -18.90 0.66 9.92
CA PRO A 174 -20.21 1.12 10.41
C PRO A 174 -20.12 2.24 11.45
N GLU A 175 -18.94 2.47 12.02
CA GLU A 175 -18.67 3.53 13.01
C GLU A 175 -18.72 4.92 12.39
N ASN A 176 -18.43 5.05 11.08
CA ASN A 176 -18.54 6.33 10.40
C ASN A 176 -19.94 6.50 9.79
N LYS A 177 -20.60 7.59 10.16
CA LYS A 177 -21.92 7.98 9.63
C LYS A 177 -21.83 9.03 8.53
N LEU A 178 -20.63 9.51 8.23
CA LEU A 178 -20.34 10.49 7.20
C LEU A 178 -19.82 9.79 5.96
N TRP A 179 -20.39 10.15 4.81
CA TRP A 179 -20.04 9.64 3.50
C TRP A 179 -19.56 10.80 2.63
N GLY A 180 -18.61 10.54 1.75
CA GLY A 180 -18.12 11.51 0.77
C GLY A 180 -18.69 11.20 -0.60
N PHE A 181 -19.27 12.20 -1.26
CA PHE A 181 -19.78 12.05 -2.61
C PHE A 181 -19.18 13.06 -3.58
N ASN A 182 -18.92 12.60 -4.79
CA ASN A 182 -18.77 13.46 -5.94
C ASN A 182 -19.67 12.96 -7.08
N PHE A 183 -20.27 13.89 -7.79
CA PHE A 183 -21.10 13.64 -8.96
C PHE A 183 -20.53 14.47 -10.09
N ALA A 184 -20.19 13.82 -11.19
CA ALA A 184 -19.50 14.44 -12.30
C ALA A 184 -20.18 14.16 -13.64
N ARG A 185 -19.90 15.02 -14.62
CA ARG A 185 -20.37 14.92 -16.00
C ARG A 185 -19.21 15.28 -16.93
N GLY A 186 -18.98 14.43 -17.92
CA GLY A 186 -18.14 14.73 -19.07
C GLY A 186 -19.00 14.95 -20.32
N ASP A 187 -18.79 16.07 -21.00
CA ASP A 187 -19.52 16.47 -22.20
C ASP A 187 -18.55 16.76 -23.35
N TRP A 188 -18.59 15.93 -24.40
CA TRP A 188 -17.63 15.95 -25.49
C TRP A 188 -17.92 17.01 -26.57
N GLU A 189 -19.12 17.60 -26.57
CA GLU A 189 -19.52 18.58 -27.57
C GLU A 189 -19.11 20.01 -27.18
N LEU A 190 -19.00 20.29 -25.88
CA LEU A 190 -18.53 21.57 -25.39
C LEU A 190 -17.05 21.80 -25.74
N PRO A 191 -16.62 23.07 -25.95
CA PRO A 191 -15.22 23.39 -26.24
C PRO A 191 -14.28 22.75 -25.20
N ASN A 192 -13.24 22.08 -25.69
CA ASN A 192 -12.25 21.33 -24.90
C ASN A 192 -12.78 20.11 -24.13
N GLN A 193 -13.98 19.59 -24.44
CA GLN A 193 -14.62 18.48 -23.72
C GLN A 193 -14.83 18.87 -22.25
N GLU A 194 -15.88 19.65 -21.98
CA GLU A 194 -16.09 20.18 -20.64
C GLU A 194 -16.40 19.06 -19.65
N GLU A 195 -15.57 18.97 -18.61
CA GLU A 195 -15.76 18.15 -17.44
C GLU A 195 -16.20 19.03 -16.28
N SER A 196 -17.22 18.57 -15.54
CA SER A 196 -17.76 19.31 -14.40
C SER A 196 -18.21 18.39 -13.28
N SER A 197 -18.13 18.87 -12.04
CA SER A 197 -18.54 18.11 -10.85
C SER A 197 -19.11 19.00 -9.77
N VAL A 198 -19.72 18.40 -8.75
CA VAL A 198 -20.31 19.15 -7.62
C VAL A 198 -19.28 19.70 -6.62
N THR A 199 -17.99 19.36 -6.76
CA THR A 199 -16.95 19.86 -5.86
C THR A 199 -16.64 21.34 -6.11
N LYS A 200 -16.04 22.00 -5.12
CA LYS A 200 -15.75 23.43 -5.18
C LYS A 200 -14.82 23.78 -6.34
N SER A 201 -13.79 22.97 -6.58
CA SER A 201 -12.82 23.19 -7.66
C SER A 201 -13.17 22.44 -8.95
N GLY A 202 -14.29 21.69 -8.95
CA GLY A 202 -14.69 20.81 -10.05
C GLY A 202 -13.84 19.54 -10.17
N LEU A 203 -12.94 19.26 -9.22
CA LEU A 203 -12.05 18.10 -9.21
C LEU A 203 -12.83 16.78 -9.07
N PHE A 204 -12.41 15.75 -9.81
CA PHE A 204 -13.07 14.44 -9.86
C PHE A 204 -12.46 13.46 -8.86
N HIS A 205 -11.13 13.29 -8.93
CA HIS A 205 -10.36 12.29 -8.19
C HIS A 205 -9.55 12.90 -7.04
N VAL A 206 -10.16 13.81 -6.29
CA VAL A 206 -9.59 14.37 -5.05
C VAL A 206 -10.59 14.19 -3.93
N ALA A 207 -10.45 13.09 -3.18
CA ALA A 207 -11.40 12.68 -2.15
C ALA A 207 -11.56 13.71 -1.01
N GLY A 208 -10.55 14.55 -0.79
CA GLY A 208 -10.62 15.68 0.14
C GLY A 208 -11.62 16.78 -0.25
N GLU A 209 -12.05 16.84 -1.52
CA GLU A 209 -13.08 17.78 -1.98
C GLU A 209 -14.50 17.19 -2.00
N PHE A 210 -14.66 15.90 -1.68
CA PHE A 210 -15.96 15.24 -1.76
C PHE A 210 -16.95 15.86 -0.78
N LEU A 211 -18.19 16.01 -1.24
CA LEU A 211 -19.24 16.60 -0.44
C LEU A 211 -19.61 15.64 0.70
N PRO A 212 -19.57 16.11 1.96
CA PRO A 212 -19.99 15.31 3.10
C PRO A 212 -21.52 15.15 3.10
N VAL A 213 -21.99 13.91 3.12
CA VAL A 213 -23.40 13.52 3.22
C VAL A 213 -23.56 12.66 4.47
N GLN A 214 -24.53 12.97 5.31
CA GLN A 214 -24.88 12.22 6.52
C GLN A 214 -26.27 11.60 6.36
N GLY A 215 -26.69 10.70 7.25
CA GLY A 215 -28.10 10.30 7.34
C GLY A 215 -28.53 9.19 6.37
N ILE A 216 -27.56 8.41 5.85
CA ILE A 216 -27.83 7.07 5.34
C ILE A 216 -28.11 6.18 6.56
N ASP A 217 -29.37 6.19 7.01
CA ASP A 217 -29.81 5.57 8.26
C ASP A 217 -30.26 4.13 8.03
N ILE A 218 -29.26 3.28 7.81
CA ILE A 218 -29.45 1.83 7.68
C ILE A 218 -28.50 1.10 8.62
N ASN A 219 -28.77 -0.18 8.82
CA ASN A 219 -27.90 -1.06 9.60
C ASN A 219 -26.63 -1.44 8.81
N LEU A 220 -25.67 -0.51 8.72
CA LEU A 220 -24.39 -0.71 8.02
C LEU A 220 -23.52 -1.81 8.62
N ASP A 221 -23.77 -2.20 9.88
CA ASP A 221 -23.05 -3.31 10.51
C ASP A 221 -23.16 -4.59 9.68
N GLU A 222 -24.30 -4.83 9.03
CA GLU A 222 -24.53 -6.02 8.22
C GLU A 222 -23.56 -6.16 7.04
N TYR A 223 -22.97 -5.07 6.56
CA TYR A 223 -22.02 -5.05 5.43
C TYR A 223 -20.55 -5.01 5.85
N ALA A 224 -20.28 -4.95 7.16
CA ALA A 224 -18.95 -4.80 7.72
C ALA A 224 -18.19 -6.13 7.80
N TRP A 225 -17.84 -6.68 6.64
CA TRP A 225 -17.13 -7.97 6.54
C TRP A 225 -15.84 -7.85 5.72
N GLU A 226 -14.84 -8.60 6.16
CA GLU A 226 -13.60 -8.83 5.42
C GLU A 226 -13.42 -10.32 5.17
N VAL A 227 -13.02 -10.67 3.94
CA VAL A 227 -12.67 -12.03 3.54
C VAL A 227 -11.33 -11.97 2.83
N THR A 228 -10.37 -12.72 3.33
CA THR A 228 -9.03 -12.79 2.72
C THR A 228 -8.91 -14.00 1.79
N VAL A 229 -7.80 -14.09 1.05
CA VAL A 229 -7.61 -15.11 0.01
C VAL A 229 -7.76 -16.52 0.61
N PRO A 230 -8.70 -17.35 0.10
CA PRO A 230 -8.87 -18.71 0.57
C PRO A 230 -7.66 -19.59 0.27
N THR A 231 -7.34 -20.52 1.16
CA THR A 231 -6.34 -21.56 0.90
C THR A 231 -7.04 -22.86 0.48
N ILE A 232 -6.50 -23.53 -0.53
CA ILE A 232 -7.09 -24.75 -1.09
C ILE A 232 -6.05 -25.87 -1.07
N GLN A 233 -6.39 -26.99 -0.44
CA GLN A 233 -5.59 -28.21 -0.45
C GLN A 233 -6.31 -29.29 -1.25
N MET A 234 -5.62 -29.91 -2.19
CA MET A 234 -6.18 -30.94 -3.06
C MET A 234 -5.49 -32.29 -2.82
N ALA A 235 -6.27 -33.36 -2.80
CA ALA A 235 -5.80 -34.74 -2.64
C ALA A 235 -6.55 -35.65 -3.63
N PRO A 236 -5.95 -36.77 -4.06
CA PRO A 236 -6.61 -37.71 -4.97
C PRO A 236 -7.78 -38.41 -4.25
N ASP A 237 -8.81 -38.74 -5.01
CA ASP A 237 -10.01 -39.47 -4.57
C ASP A 237 -10.57 -40.29 -5.76
N GLY A 238 -10.06 -41.51 -5.93
CA GLY A 238 -10.35 -42.34 -7.11
C GLY A 238 -9.86 -41.69 -8.40
N ASP A 239 -10.73 -41.58 -9.40
CA ASP A 239 -10.47 -40.90 -10.69
C ASP A 239 -10.64 -39.37 -10.60
N THR A 240 -10.93 -38.85 -9.41
CA THR A 240 -11.20 -37.43 -9.12
C THR A 240 -10.30 -36.93 -7.99
N PHE A 241 -10.52 -35.70 -7.54
CA PHE A 241 -9.81 -35.09 -6.43
C PHE A 241 -10.78 -34.55 -5.39
N LYS A 242 -10.39 -34.60 -4.12
CA LYS A 242 -11.06 -33.88 -3.04
C LYS A 242 -10.29 -32.61 -2.71
N ALA A 243 -10.99 -31.49 -2.59
CA ALA A 243 -10.45 -30.22 -2.15
C ALA A 243 -10.99 -29.84 -0.77
N ASN A 244 -10.08 -29.40 0.10
CA ASN A 244 -10.39 -28.74 1.35
C ASN A 244 -10.06 -27.25 1.20
N VAL A 245 -11.06 -26.39 1.41
CA VAL A 245 -10.92 -24.93 1.28
C VAL A 245 -11.08 -24.29 2.64
N VAL A 246 -10.14 -23.43 3.01
CA VAL A 246 -10.19 -22.63 4.22
C VAL A 246 -10.39 -21.17 3.83
N VAL A 247 -11.50 -20.58 4.28
CA VAL A 247 -11.89 -19.19 4.02
C VAL A 247 -11.73 -18.39 5.32
N PRO A 248 -10.72 -17.50 5.44
CA PRO A 248 -10.61 -16.62 6.59
C PRO A 248 -11.63 -15.48 6.48
N VAL A 249 -12.47 -15.34 7.51
CA VAL A 249 -13.55 -14.35 7.57
C VAL A 249 -13.40 -13.54 8.85
N THR A 250 -13.56 -12.21 8.74
CA THR A 250 -13.53 -11.28 9.86
C THR A 250 -14.83 -10.49 9.92
N ASN A 251 -15.46 -10.48 11.10
CA ASN A 251 -16.56 -9.57 11.41
C ASN A 251 -15.98 -8.20 11.81
N MET A 252 -16.08 -7.20 10.95
CA MET A 252 -15.57 -5.85 11.22
C MET A 252 -16.54 -4.98 12.01
N SER A 253 -17.72 -5.48 12.34
CA SER A 253 -18.71 -4.76 13.14
C SER A 253 -18.42 -4.84 14.65
N ALA A 254 -18.96 -3.86 15.38
CA ALA A 254 -19.04 -3.88 16.84
C ALA A 254 -20.19 -4.76 17.39
N VAL A 255 -21.00 -5.37 16.52
CA VAL A 255 -22.11 -6.25 16.91
C VAL A 255 -21.87 -7.68 16.45
N LYS A 256 -22.48 -8.59 17.22
CA LYS A 256 -22.52 -10.02 16.90
C LYS A 256 -23.45 -10.25 15.71
N GLN A 257 -23.05 -11.08 14.75
CA GLN A 257 -23.83 -11.31 13.54
C GLN A 257 -23.88 -12.80 13.17
N GLN A 258 -25.01 -13.20 12.58
CA GLN A 258 -25.22 -14.53 12.04
C GLN A 258 -25.27 -14.46 10.52
N ILE A 259 -24.42 -15.23 9.85
CA ILE A 259 -24.20 -15.18 8.41
C ILE A 259 -24.17 -16.57 7.78
N LEU A 260 -24.25 -16.60 6.46
CA LEU A 260 -23.90 -17.74 5.62
C LEU A 260 -22.62 -17.38 4.87
N VAL A 261 -21.56 -18.16 5.05
CA VAL A 261 -20.38 -18.12 4.19
C VAL A 261 -20.66 -19.01 3.00
N ASP A 262 -20.75 -18.44 1.81
CA ASP A 262 -21.07 -19.13 0.57
C ASP A 262 -19.82 -19.23 -0.29
N LEU A 263 -19.36 -20.46 -0.53
CA LEU A 263 -18.17 -20.75 -1.31
C LEU A 263 -18.55 -21.40 -2.63
N THR A 264 -18.00 -20.88 -3.71
CA THR A 264 -18.09 -21.47 -5.04
C THR A 264 -16.72 -21.53 -5.69
N LEU A 265 -16.31 -22.70 -6.16
CA LEU A 265 -15.17 -22.92 -7.04
C LEU A 265 -15.70 -23.19 -8.45
N ASN A 266 -15.26 -22.40 -9.43
CA ASN A 266 -15.66 -22.53 -10.82
C ASN A 266 -14.41 -22.71 -11.70
N GLY A 267 -14.21 -23.91 -12.25
CA GLY A 267 -13.03 -24.21 -13.06
C GLY A 267 -13.29 -25.26 -14.13
N GLY A 268 -12.96 -24.90 -15.38
CA GLY A 268 -12.92 -25.76 -16.56
C GLY A 268 -13.88 -26.96 -16.58
N GLN A 269 -13.32 -28.17 -16.68
CA GLN A 269 -14.07 -29.42 -16.75
C GLN A 269 -14.77 -29.82 -15.43
N SER A 270 -14.37 -29.23 -14.30
CA SER A 270 -14.95 -29.50 -12.98
C SER A 270 -16.29 -28.80 -12.79
N GLY A 271 -16.58 -27.75 -13.57
CA GLY A 271 -17.79 -26.95 -13.42
C GLY A 271 -17.81 -26.18 -12.11
N ILE A 272 -19.01 -25.97 -11.57
CA ILE A 272 -19.25 -25.23 -10.32
C ILE A 272 -19.40 -26.22 -9.16
N VAL A 273 -18.56 -26.09 -8.13
CA VAL A 273 -18.59 -26.90 -6.91
C VAL A 273 -18.44 -26.01 -5.68
N GLY A 274 -19.14 -26.32 -4.60
CA GLY A 274 -19.21 -25.40 -3.47
C GLY A 274 -20.26 -25.77 -2.43
N GLY A 275 -20.53 -24.85 -1.53
CA GLY A 275 -21.55 -24.98 -0.50
C GLY A 275 -21.67 -23.72 0.34
N SER A 276 -22.64 -23.72 1.26
CA SER A 276 -22.78 -22.64 2.24
C SER A 276 -22.69 -23.20 3.67
N ILE A 277 -21.99 -22.51 4.57
CA ILE A 277 -21.91 -22.84 5.99
C ILE A 277 -22.49 -21.68 6.80
N LYS A 278 -23.40 -21.99 7.73
CA LYS A 278 -24.03 -21.01 8.61
C LYS A 278 -23.21 -20.85 9.89
N GLU A 279 -22.85 -19.61 10.22
CA GLU A 279 -21.98 -19.29 11.36
C GLU A 279 -22.47 -18.07 12.13
N GLU A 280 -22.05 -17.96 13.39
CA GLU A 280 -22.23 -16.77 14.22
C GLU A 280 -20.85 -16.25 14.64
N PHE A 281 -20.58 -14.96 14.37
CA PHE A 281 -19.33 -14.29 14.71
C PHE A 281 -19.56 -13.24 15.80
N ALA A 282 -18.72 -13.25 16.83
CA ALA A 282 -18.63 -12.19 17.82
C ALA A 282 -18.12 -10.87 17.17
N PRO A 283 -18.31 -9.72 17.83
CA PRO A 283 -17.73 -8.46 17.37
C PRO A 283 -16.22 -8.58 17.17
N ARG A 284 -15.69 -8.06 16.05
CA ARG A 284 -14.24 -8.06 15.74
C ARG A 284 -13.59 -9.46 15.66
N GLU A 285 -14.37 -10.53 15.66
CA GLU A 285 -13.84 -11.88 15.58
C GLU A 285 -13.35 -12.19 14.15
N GLN A 286 -12.17 -12.79 14.07
CA GLN A 286 -11.65 -13.44 12.87
C GLN A 286 -11.59 -14.95 13.07
N ARG A 287 -12.05 -15.72 12.08
CA ARG A 287 -12.03 -17.18 12.12
C ARG A 287 -11.94 -17.77 10.72
N ASN A 288 -11.42 -18.99 10.65
CA ASN A 288 -11.33 -19.78 9.43
C ASN A 288 -12.55 -20.68 9.29
N ILE A 289 -13.24 -20.57 8.16
CA ILE A 289 -14.36 -21.45 7.79
C ILE A 289 -13.88 -22.50 6.81
N GLU A 290 -14.13 -23.76 7.11
CA GLU A 290 -13.57 -24.89 6.37
C GLU A 290 -14.63 -25.66 5.58
N PHE A 291 -14.47 -25.69 4.26
CA PHE A 291 -15.24 -26.52 3.36
C PHE A 291 -14.42 -27.76 3.04
N ARG A 292 -14.90 -28.93 3.46
CA ARG A 292 -14.14 -30.19 3.38
C ARG A 292 -14.72 -31.10 2.30
N ASN A 293 -13.83 -31.85 1.64
CA ASN A 293 -14.18 -32.88 0.67
C ASN A 293 -14.99 -32.38 -0.54
N LEU A 294 -14.71 -31.18 -1.04
CA LEU A 294 -15.31 -30.69 -2.28
C LEU A 294 -14.78 -31.52 -3.45
N GLN A 295 -15.67 -32.08 -4.27
CA GLN A 295 -15.29 -32.95 -5.38
C GLN A 295 -14.82 -32.12 -6.59
N ILE A 296 -13.58 -32.32 -7.01
CA ILE A 296 -12.93 -31.68 -8.15
C ILE A 296 -12.66 -32.75 -9.21
N LYS A 297 -13.15 -32.56 -10.44
CA LYS A 297 -12.95 -33.55 -11.50
C LYS A 297 -11.54 -33.53 -12.07
N ALA A 298 -11.00 -32.34 -12.27
CA ALA A 298 -9.66 -32.14 -12.81
C ALA A 298 -8.98 -30.91 -12.21
N PRO A 299 -7.65 -30.94 -12.02
CA PRO A 299 -6.82 -29.77 -11.71
C PRO A 299 -6.91 -28.71 -12.83
N GLY A 300 -6.54 -27.47 -12.52
CA GLY A 300 -6.55 -26.37 -13.47
C GLY A 300 -6.88 -25.02 -12.84
N GLN A 301 -7.26 -24.05 -13.67
CA GLN A 301 -7.62 -22.70 -13.24
C GLN A 301 -9.05 -22.65 -12.70
N PHE A 302 -9.23 -22.01 -11.54
CA PHE A 302 -10.51 -21.81 -10.87
C PHE A 302 -10.70 -20.34 -10.50
N LYS A 303 -11.93 -19.85 -10.70
CA LYS A 303 -12.46 -18.69 -9.98
C LYS A 303 -13.06 -19.15 -8.66
N VAL A 304 -12.75 -18.45 -7.58
CA VAL A 304 -13.23 -18.71 -6.23
C VAL A 304 -14.11 -17.55 -5.80
N HIS A 305 -15.39 -17.80 -5.56
CA HIS A 305 -16.30 -16.84 -4.93
C HIS A 305 -16.46 -17.21 -3.46
N ALA A 306 -16.11 -16.31 -2.55
CA ALA A 306 -16.30 -16.49 -1.11
C ALA A 306 -17.13 -15.33 -0.58
N ASN A 307 -18.45 -15.49 -0.69
CA ASN A 307 -19.41 -14.44 -0.38
C ASN A 307 -19.94 -14.58 1.04
N ILE A 308 -20.28 -13.45 1.64
CA ILE A 308 -21.01 -13.41 2.90
C ILE A 308 -22.46 -13.08 2.58
N LEU A 309 -23.38 -13.93 3.01
CA LEU A 309 -24.82 -13.75 2.83
C LEU A 309 -25.50 -13.61 4.19
N ASN A 310 -26.62 -12.88 4.22
CA ASN A 310 -27.46 -12.82 5.40
C ASN A 310 -28.08 -14.20 5.68
N ALA A 311 -27.97 -14.68 6.92
CA ALA A 311 -28.42 -16.03 7.27
C ALA A 311 -29.94 -16.25 7.21
N LYS A 312 -30.76 -15.18 7.14
CA LYS A 312 -32.22 -15.25 7.12
C LYS A 312 -32.79 -15.20 5.71
N ASP A 313 -32.39 -14.20 4.94
CA ASP A 313 -32.97 -13.92 3.60
C ASP A 313 -32.02 -14.25 2.44
N ARG A 314 -30.78 -14.69 2.73
CA ARG A 314 -29.72 -15.04 1.78
C ARG A 314 -29.26 -13.89 0.87
N ARG A 315 -29.61 -12.64 1.16
CA ARG A 315 -29.08 -11.50 0.38
C ARG A 315 -27.58 -11.36 0.61
N ALA A 316 -26.86 -10.86 -0.39
CA ALA A 316 -25.44 -10.61 -0.27
C ALA A 316 -25.15 -9.47 0.71
N LEU A 317 -24.16 -9.72 1.57
CA LEU A 317 -23.59 -8.76 2.52
C LEU A 317 -22.14 -8.40 2.14
N LYS A 318 -21.44 -9.34 1.51
CA LYS A 318 -20.10 -9.12 0.95
C LYS A 318 -19.87 -9.99 -0.27
N PHE A 319 -19.38 -9.42 -1.36
CA PHE A 319 -18.92 -10.16 -2.53
C PHE A 319 -17.39 -10.21 -2.59
N ASN A 320 -16.81 -11.40 -2.82
CA ASN A 320 -15.37 -11.56 -3.02
C ASN A 320 -15.08 -12.59 -4.12
N GLU A 321 -14.21 -12.22 -5.06
CA GLU A 321 -13.73 -13.11 -6.14
C GLU A 321 -12.20 -13.21 -6.08
N PHE A 322 -11.70 -14.44 -6.17
CA PHE A 322 -10.28 -14.77 -6.27
C PHE A 322 -10.04 -15.69 -7.48
N SER A 323 -8.80 -15.78 -7.94
CA SER A 323 -8.39 -16.75 -8.97
C SER A 323 -7.25 -17.61 -8.44
N THR A 324 -7.26 -18.91 -8.75
CA THR A 324 -6.23 -19.85 -8.30
C THR A 324 -6.06 -21.02 -9.27
N ASN A 325 -4.84 -21.55 -9.37
CA ASN A 325 -4.53 -22.72 -10.20
C ASN A 325 -4.30 -23.92 -9.29
N LEU A 326 -5.19 -24.91 -9.35
CA LEU A 326 -5.07 -26.14 -8.57
C LEU A 326 -4.22 -27.14 -9.34
N HIS A 327 -3.19 -27.68 -8.68
CA HIS A 327 -2.32 -28.73 -9.23
C HIS A 327 -2.18 -29.87 -8.22
N PHE A 328 -2.03 -31.09 -8.73
CA PHE A 328 -1.65 -32.25 -7.93
C PHE A 328 -0.44 -32.94 -8.55
N SER A 329 0.53 -33.26 -7.71
CA SER A 329 1.70 -34.08 -8.07
C SER A 329 1.80 -35.26 -7.09
N PRO A 330 1.78 -36.52 -7.57
CA PRO A 330 1.89 -37.71 -6.71
C PRO A 330 3.22 -37.78 -5.95
N LEU A 331 4.27 -37.24 -6.56
CA LEU A 331 5.62 -37.11 -6.02
C LEU A 331 6.03 -35.64 -6.05
N ASP A 332 6.66 -35.16 -4.99
CA ASP A 332 7.04 -33.76 -4.83
C ASP A 332 8.34 -33.62 -4.03
N ILE A 333 9.05 -32.50 -4.20
CA ILE A 333 10.33 -32.23 -3.52
C ILE A 333 10.26 -30.84 -2.89
N LYS A 334 10.43 -30.80 -1.56
CA LYS A 334 10.58 -29.55 -0.82
C LYS A 334 12.04 -29.34 -0.44
N LEU A 335 12.70 -28.35 -1.07
CA LEU A 335 14.04 -27.94 -0.67
C LEU A 335 14.02 -27.35 0.74
N LEU A 336 14.96 -27.78 1.58
CA LEU A 336 15.14 -27.25 2.93
C LEU A 336 16.44 -26.44 3.03
N VAL A 337 17.52 -26.91 2.37
CA VAL A 337 18.82 -26.24 2.29
C VAL A 337 19.39 -26.46 0.88
N PRO A 338 19.79 -25.41 0.15
CA PRO A 338 19.84 -23.99 0.53
C PRO A 338 18.47 -23.30 0.58
N TRP A 339 18.36 -22.23 1.39
CA TRP A 339 17.11 -21.50 1.65
C TRP A 339 16.77 -20.43 0.61
N TYR A 340 17.76 -20.01 -0.20
CA TYR A 340 17.64 -18.85 -1.08
C TYR A 340 17.98 -19.19 -2.53
N ARG A 341 17.03 -18.91 -3.44
CA ARG A 341 17.14 -19.09 -4.92
C ARG A 341 17.58 -20.48 -5.38
N ASN A 342 17.40 -21.51 -4.54
CA ASN A 342 17.98 -22.83 -4.74
C ASN A 342 19.49 -22.78 -5.08
N CYS A 343 20.19 -21.80 -4.53
CA CYS A 343 21.60 -21.51 -4.82
C CYS A 343 22.45 -21.77 -3.58
N ILE A 344 23.60 -22.41 -3.78
CA ILE A 344 24.66 -22.56 -2.79
C ILE A 344 25.67 -21.45 -3.07
N PHE A 345 25.69 -20.44 -2.21
CA PHE A 345 26.65 -19.34 -2.27
C PHE A 345 27.96 -19.76 -1.60
N THR A 346 29.10 -19.25 -2.07
CA THR A 346 30.38 -19.69 -1.52
C THR A 346 30.55 -19.22 -0.06
N SER A 347 30.16 -17.98 0.24
CA SER A 347 30.25 -17.42 1.58
C SER A 347 29.27 -18.01 2.60
N GLN A 348 28.26 -18.76 2.14
CA GLN A 348 27.30 -19.46 3.00
C GLN A 348 27.93 -20.68 3.70
N GLU A 349 29.02 -21.22 3.15
CA GLU A 349 29.79 -22.34 3.72
C GLU A 349 28.93 -23.57 4.10
N LEU A 350 27.88 -23.82 3.32
CA LEU A 350 26.97 -24.94 3.54
C LEU A 350 27.69 -26.28 3.46
N GLN A 351 27.42 -27.13 4.44
CA GLN A 351 27.97 -28.49 4.50
C GLN A 351 27.14 -29.48 3.68
N ASN A 352 25.81 -29.33 3.71
CA ASN A 352 24.87 -30.24 3.04
C ASN A 352 23.79 -29.51 2.26
N VAL A 353 23.31 -30.16 1.20
CA VAL A 353 22.01 -29.91 0.57
C VAL A 353 21.00 -30.82 1.26
N GLU A 354 19.89 -30.24 1.71
CA GLU A 354 18.84 -30.97 2.42
C GLU A 354 17.49 -30.72 1.77
N TYR A 355 16.70 -31.78 1.60
CA TYR A 355 15.36 -31.66 1.03
C TYR A 355 14.47 -32.80 1.53
N GLU A 356 13.16 -32.62 1.41
CA GLU A 356 12.15 -33.61 1.74
C GLU A 356 11.49 -34.12 0.45
N VAL A 357 11.46 -35.44 0.29
CA VAL A 357 10.65 -36.09 -0.75
C VAL A 357 9.28 -36.39 -0.17
N ILE A 358 8.23 -35.94 -0.85
CA ILE A 358 6.84 -36.08 -0.44
C ILE A 358 6.14 -36.97 -1.45
N CYS A 359 5.77 -38.18 -1.03
CA CYS A 359 4.92 -39.09 -1.78
C CYS A 359 3.48 -39.01 -1.25
N LYS A 360 2.54 -38.68 -2.13
CA LYS A 360 1.10 -38.48 -1.82
C LYS A 360 0.22 -39.63 -2.30
N ALA A 361 0.78 -40.61 -3.01
CA ALA A 361 0.11 -41.83 -3.44
C ALA A 361 0.40 -43.00 -2.49
N ASP A 362 -0.62 -43.81 -2.18
CA ASP A 362 -0.46 -45.05 -1.44
C ASP A 362 0.23 -46.11 -2.32
N GLY A 363 1.25 -46.79 -1.77
CA GLY A 363 1.90 -47.91 -2.46
C GLY A 363 3.07 -47.55 -3.38
N ALA A 364 3.70 -46.39 -3.21
CA ALA A 364 4.95 -46.10 -3.92
C ALA A 364 5.97 -47.22 -3.66
N GLY A 365 6.42 -47.86 -4.73
CA GLY A 365 7.58 -48.74 -4.70
C GLY A 365 8.85 -47.98 -4.29
N SER A 366 10.02 -48.59 -4.49
CA SER A 366 11.31 -47.94 -4.21
C SER A 366 11.38 -46.55 -4.85
N ILE A 367 11.51 -45.51 -4.01
CA ILE A 367 11.69 -44.11 -4.43
C ILE A 367 13.18 -43.87 -4.57
N HIS A 368 13.61 -43.46 -5.75
CA HIS A 368 14.99 -43.11 -6.05
C HIS A 368 15.13 -41.59 -6.11
N THR A 369 16.02 -41.02 -5.30
CA THR A 369 16.20 -39.58 -5.24
C THR A 369 17.66 -39.19 -5.11
N GLY A 370 18.04 -38.06 -5.69
CA GLY A 370 19.43 -37.67 -5.74
C GLY A 370 19.63 -36.29 -6.37
N ILE A 371 20.89 -35.98 -6.65
CA ILE A 371 21.29 -34.78 -7.39
C ILE A 371 21.96 -35.23 -8.68
N LYS A 372 21.57 -34.63 -9.79
CA LYS A 372 22.20 -34.83 -11.10
C LYS A 372 22.74 -33.51 -11.66
N ASP A 373 23.79 -33.60 -12.47
CA ASP A 373 24.31 -32.45 -13.20
C ASP A 373 23.39 -32.05 -14.38
N ILE A 374 23.76 -30.97 -15.06
CA ILE A 374 23.00 -30.44 -16.21
C ILE A 374 22.91 -31.42 -17.40
N ASN A 375 23.83 -32.40 -17.49
CA ASN A 375 23.84 -33.42 -18.54
C ASN A 375 23.06 -34.69 -18.11
N GLY A 376 22.48 -34.68 -16.91
CA GLY A 376 21.71 -35.79 -16.36
C GLY A 376 22.54 -36.86 -15.66
N LYS A 377 23.85 -36.67 -15.48
CA LYS A 377 24.69 -37.60 -14.70
C LYS A 377 24.34 -37.50 -13.23
N VAL A 378 23.94 -38.62 -12.62
CA VAL A 378 23.69 -38.72 -11.19
C VAL A 378 25.00 -38.54 -10.42
N LEU A 379 25.04 -37.54 -9.54
CA LEU A 379 26.20 -37.20 -8.71
C LEU A 379 26.12 -37.89 -7.34
N CYS A 380 24.91 -38.00 -6.81
CA CYS A 380 24.59 -38.73 -5.59
C CYS A 380 23.15 -39.22 -5.63
N GLU A 381 22.86 -40.34 -4.97
CA GLU A 381 21.54 -40.97 -4.98
C GLU A 381 21.29 -41.72 -3.66
N LYS A 382 20.02 -41.84 -3.29
CA LYS A 382 19.52 -42.64 -2.19
C LYS A 382 18.18 -43.27 -2.57
N ALA A 383 18.01 -44.55 -2.22
CA ALA A 383 16.73 -45.24 -2.29
C ALA A 383 15.93 -45.08 -0.97
N MET A 384 14.62 -44.94 -1.09
CA MET A 384 13.69 -44.73 0.03
C MET A 384 12.40 -45.53 -0.21
N GLN A 385 11.63 -45.80 0.85
CA GLN A 385 10.38 -46.57 0.76
C GLN A 385 9.13 -45.72 1.05
N LYS A 386 9.31 -44.48 1.50
CA LYS A 386 8.24 -43.53 1.84
C LYS A 386 8.81 -42.12 1.86
N SER A 387 7.92 -41.13 2.01
CA SER A 387 8.30 -39.73 2.24
C SER A 387 9.34 -39.57 3.34
N GLY A 388 10.26 -38.63 3.17
CA GLY A 388 11.28 -38.35 4.18
C GLY A 388 12.35 -37.38 3.73
N LYS A 389 13.21 -36.99 4.68
CA LYS A 389 14.32 -36.07 4.46
C LYS A 389 15.55 -36.79 3.89
N VAL A 390 16.25 -36.10 3.01
CA VAL A 390 17.49 -36.52 2.37
C VAL A 390 18.53 -35.42 2.56
N SER A 391 19.79 -35.82 2.72
CA SER A 391 20.92 -34.92 2.91
C SER A 391 22.11 -35.45 2.11
N PHE A 392 22.77 -34.56 1.36
CA PHE A 392 23.99 -34.86 0.61
C PHE A 392 25.06 -33.79 0.84
N PRO A 393 26.35 -34.16 0.93
CA PRO A 393 27.43 -33.20 1.12
C PRO A 393 27.57 -32.26 -0.08
N VAL A 394 27.86 -30.98 0.19
CA VAL A 394 28.08 -29.94 -0.82
C VAL A 394 29.46 -30.03 -1.48
N ALA A 395 30.47 -30.51 -0.73
CA ALA A 395 31.86 -30.57 -1.17
C ALA A 395 32.06 -31.25 -2.55
N PRO A 396 31.48 -32.44 -2.85
CA PRO A 396 31.66 -33.11 -4.14
C PRO A 396 30.82 -32.53 -5.28
N LEU A 397 29.89 -31.62 -5.01
CA LEU A 397 29.03 -31.04 -6.05
C LEU A 397 29.83 -30.05 -6.92
N PRO A 398 29.71 -30.10 -8.25
CA PRO A 398 30.37 -29.15 -9.14
C PRO A 398 29.71 -27.77 -9.04
N GLU A 399 30.46 -26.73 -9.39
CA GLU A 399 29.87 -25.43 -9.68
C GLU A 399 28.99 -25.51 -10.93
N GLY A 400 27.91 -24.72 -10.95
CA GLY A 400 26.96 -24.68 -12.06
C GLY A 400 25.57 -25.20 -11.70
N LYS A 401 24.74 -25.34 -12.73
CA LYS A 401 23.35 -25.79 -12.63
C LYS A 401 23.28 -27.32 -12.44
N MET A 402 22.40 -27.73 -11.56
CA MET A 402 22.11 -29.11 -11.18
C MET A 402 20.59 -29.27 -11.00
N THR A 403 20.15 -30.49 -10.75
CA THR A 403 18.76 -30.80 -10.48
C THR A 403 18.67 -31.82 -9.35
N ILE A 404 17.85 -31.52 -8.34
CA ILE A 404 17.42 -32.52 -7.36
C ILE A 404 16.27 -33.27 -8.00
N PHE A 405 16.31 -34.60 -7.97
CA PHE A 405 15.29 -35.44 -8.58
C PHE A 405 14.73 -36.45 -7.58
N ALA A 406 13.49 -36.89 -7.81
CA ALA A 406 12.88 -38.04 -7.18
C ALA A 406 12.08 -38.80 -8.25
N VAL A 407 12.13 -40.13 -8.20
CA VAL A 407 11.44 -41.03 -9.12
C VAL A 407 10.79 -42.16 -8.31
N ALA A 408 9.52 -42.43 -8.56
CA ALA A 408 8.76 -43.53 -7.98
C ALA A 408 7.88 -44.17 -9.05
N GLY A 409 8.31 -45.28 -9.64
CA GLY A 409 7.63 -45.85 -10.81
C GLY A 409 7.69 -44.91 -12.01
N GLU A 410 6.53 -44.49 -12.54
CA GLU A 410 6.42 -43.49 -13.62
C GLU A 410 6.38 -42.04 -13.09
N ASP A 411 6.15 -41.85 -11.79
CA ASP A 411 6.08 -40.53 -11.18
C ASP A 411 7.48 -39.93 -11.01
N THR A 412 7.63 -38.67 -11.40
CA THR A 412 8.89 -37.94 -11.25
C THR A 412 8.65 -36.56 -10.66
N ALA A 413 9.60 -36.11 -9.84
CA ALA A 413 9.65 -34.76 -9.33
C ALA A 413 11.07 -34.23 -9.49
N SER A 414 11.19 -32.94 -9.77
CA SER A 414 12.50 -32.30 -9.87
C SER A 414 12.44 -30.82 -9.52
N ILE A 415 13.48 -30.33 -8.86
CA ILE A 415 13.67 -28.91 -8.58
C ILE A 415 15.09 -28.47 -8.97
N PRO A 416 15.28 -27.22 -9.42
CA PRO A 416 16.60 -26.73 -9.79
C PRO A 416 17.47 -26.56 -8.54
N LEU A 417 18.78 -26.75 -8.70
CA LEU A 417 19.81 -26.45 -7.72
C LEU A 417 20.99 -25.80 -8.45
N ARG A 418 21.68 -24.82 -7.86
CA ARG A 418 22.87 -24.21 -8.46
C ARG A 418 23.96 -23.99 -7.42
N LYS A 419 25.19 -24.41 -7.68
CA LYS A 419 26.35 -24.04 -6.86
C LYS A 419 27.10 -22.92 -7.57
N LEU A 420 27.34 -21.81 -6.86
CA LEU A 420 27.89 -20.59 -7.42
C LEU A 420 29.38 -20.45 -7.08
N PRO A 421 30.24 -20.06 -8.05
CA PRO A 421 31.58 -19.57 -7.70
C PRO A 421 31.48 -18.30 -6.87
N PHE A 422 32.45 -18.07 -6.00
CA PHE A 422 32.51 -16.86 -5.17
C PHE A 422 32.50 -15.60 -6.04
N ARG A 423 31.66 -14.65 -5.66
CA ARG A 423 31.67 -13.28 -6.19
C ARG A 423 31.74 -12.31 -5.02
N LYS A 424 32.65 -11.35 -5.10
CA LYS A 424 32.71 -10.26 -4.13
C LYS A 424 31.38 -9.50 -4.12
N GLY A 425 30.87 -9.22 -2.92
CA GLY A 425 29.56 -8.60 -2.74
C GLY A 425 28.36 -9.53 -2.94
N GLU A 426 28.55 -10.85 -3.08
CA GLU A 426 27.41 -11.78 -3.20
C GLU A 426 26.43 -11.62 -2.03
N ALA A 427 25.15 -11.49 -2.35
CA ALA A 427 24.10 -11.28 -1.39
C ALA A 427 23.13 -12.47 -1.38
N TRP A 428 22.85 -12.98 -0.19
CA TRP A 428 21.93 -14.09 0.00
C TRP A 428 21.14 -13.93 1.29
N ARG A 429 20.06 -14.70 1.44
CA ARG A 429 19.16 -14.63 2.59
C ARG A 429 19.22 -15.91 3.42
N ASP A 430 19.33 -15.77 4.74
CA ASP A 430 19.35 -16.89 5.66
C ASP A 430 17.94 -17.50 5.89
N GLN A 431 17.87 -18.59 6.66
CA GLN A 431 16.63 -19.27 7.00
C GLN A 431 15.65 -18.41 7.81
N ASP A 432 16.15 -17.39 8.52
CA ASP A 432 15.36 -16.47 9.33
C ASP A 432 14.92 -15.23 8.53
N GLY A 433 15.34 -15.12 7.27
CA GLY A 433 14.99 -14.04 6.37
C GLY A 433 15.95 -12.84 6.40
N PHE A 434 17.11 -12.96 7.06
CA PHE A 434 18.10 -11.87 7.11
C PHE A 434 19.02 -11.89 5.89
N TRP A 435 19.34 -10.70 5.39
CA TRP A 435 20.31 -10.54 4.32
C TRP A 435 21.73 -10.72 4.85
N HIS A 436 22.56 -11.36 4.05
CA HIS A 436 24.00 -11.40 4.18
C HIS A 436 24.63 -10.79 2.94
N ILE A 437 25.68 -10.01 3.14
CA ILE A 437 26.63 -9.68 2.07
C ILE A 437 27.91 -10.43 2.41
N GLU A 438 28.26 -11.39 1.56
CA GLU A 438 29.27 -12.39 1.84
C GLU A 438 28.93 -13.14 3.13
N LYS A 439 29.67 -12.93 4.23
CA LYS A 439 29.39 -13.58 5.53
C LYS A 439 28.60 -12.69 6.49
N GLU A 440 28.66 -11.38 6.30
CA GLU A 440 28.17 -10.41 7.27
C GLU A 440 26.67 -10.17 7.09
N LYS A 441 25.93 -10.20 8.20
CA LYS A 441 24.52 -9.80 8.20
C LYS A 441 24.39 -8.33 7.80
N TYR A 442 23.37 -8.04 7.01
CA TYR A 442 23.13 -6.74 6.41
C TYR A 442 21.69 -6.30 6.67
N PHE A 443 21.52 -5.20 7.40
CA PHE A 443 20.23 -4.55 7.59
C PHE A 443 20.09 -3.44 6.53
N PRO A 444 19.20 -3.58 5.53
CA PRO A 444 19.12 -2.62 4.43
C PRO A 444 18.58 -1.27 4.91
N VAL A 445 19.44 -0.25 4.88
CA VAL A 445 19.06 1.15 5.14
C VAL A 445 19.59 1.98 3.99
N PHE A 446 18.72 2.22 3.01
CA PHE A 446 19.12 2.83 1.75
C PHE A 446 18.36 4.11 1.46
N ASN A 447 18.93 4.87 0.53
CA ASN A 447 18.44 6.17 0.13
C ASN A 447 18.07 6.18 -1.35
N TRP A 448 16.93 6.77 -1.65
CA TRP A 448 16.48 7.12 -2.97
C TRP A 448 16.32 8.65 -3.07
N GLY A 449 17.15 9.26 -3.92
CA GLY A 449 17.01 10.66 -4.29
C GLY A 449 18.33 11.30 -4.70
N THR A 450 18.42 12.62 -4.60
CA THR A 450 19.49 13.40 -5.26
C THR A 450 20.75 13.54 -4.40
N ALA A 451 20.65 13.36 -3.09
CA ALA A 451 21.75 13.58 -2.15
C ALA A 451 22.10 12.31 -1.37
N ASP A 452 23.39 12.15 -1.03
CA ASP A 452 23.84 11.10 -0.11
C ASP A 452 23.34 11.35 1.31
N ILE A 453 23.16 10.27 2.07
CA ILE A 453 22.71 10.31 3.46
C ILE A 453 23.79 9.69 4.33
N ASP A 454 24.39 10.51 5.19
CA ASP A 454 25.32 10.04 6.21
C ASP A 454 24.58 9.09 7.18
N GLY A 455 25.18 7.92 7.45
CA GLY A 455 24.56 6.84 8.24
C GLY A 455 23.75 5.83 7.42
N ALA A 456 23.32 6.13 6.19
CA ALA A 456 22.73 5.11 5.31
C ALA A 456 23.83 4.16 4.81
N ASN A 457 23.47 2.90 4.53
CA ASN A 457 24.41 1.88 4.06
C ASN A 457 24.14 1.41 2.62
N GLY A 458 23.13 1.98 1.95
CA GLY A 458 22.84 1.75 0.54
C GLY A 458 22.27 2.98 -0.18
N ARG A 459 22.29 2.95 -1.52
CA ARG A 459 21.76 4.01 -2.37
C ARG A 459 21.20 3.47 -3.68
N VAL A 460 20.04 3.98 -4.08
CA VAL A 460 19.50 3.83 -5.44
C VAL A 460 20.32 4.68 -6.39
N THR A 461 21.15 4.04 -7.21
CA THR A 461 22.02 4.71 -8.18
C THR A 461 22.53 3.72 -9.22
N SER A 462 22.84 4.20 -10.43
CA SER A 462 23.54 3.40 -11.44
C SER A 462 25.05 3.69 -11.48
N ASP A 463 25.57 4.53 -10.56
CA ASP A 463 27.00 4.83 -10.48
C ASP A 463 27.76 3.69 -9.76
N PRO A 464 28.62 2.92 -10.46
CA PRO A 464 29.41 1.86 -9.84
C PRO A 464 30.48 2.40 -8.87
N LYS A 465 30.78 3.70 -8.89
CA LYS A 465 31.75 4.33 -7.99
C LYS A 465 31.14 4.81 -6.68
N SER A 466 29.84 4.61 -6.48
CA SER A 466 29.18 4.98 -5.23
C SER A 466 29.91 4.35 -4.02
N PRO A 467 30.18 5.12 -2.95
CA PRO A 467 30.79 4.57 -1.74
C PRO A 467 29.80 3.71 -0.94
N TYR A 468 28.52 3.74 -1.28
CA TYR A 468 27.45 2.96 -0.65
C TYR A 468 27.19 1.65 -1.40
N LYS A 469 26.44 0.73 -0.76
CA LYS A 469 25.90 -0.41 -1.48
C LYS A 469 24.90 0.07 -2.53
N ARG A 470 25.11 -0.35 -3.77
CA ARG A 470 24.33 0.14 -4.91
C ARG A 470 23.08 -0.71 -5.12
N ILE A 471 21.93 -0.06 -5.09
CA ILE A 471 20.66 -0.58 -5.61
C ILE A 471 20.53 -0.03 -7.03
N ASP A 472 20.80 -0.86 -8.04
CA ASP A 472 20.99 -0.38 -9.41
C ASP A 472 19.65 -0.21 -10.14
N GLY A 473 19.29 1.04 -10.45
CA GLY A 473 18.07 1.40 -11.18
C GLY A 473 18.18 1.30 -12.71
N GLY A 474 19.26 0.75 -13.26
CA GLY A 474 19.55 0.74 -14.70
C GLY A 474 18.54 0.01 -15.58
N LEU A 475 17.62 -0.78 -15.00
CA LEU A 475 16.47 -1.37 -15.69
C LEU A 475 15.19 -0.54 -15.52
N MET A 476 15.06 0.13 -14.36
CA MET A 476 13.91 0.94 -13.99
C MET A 476 13.87 2.29 -14.71
N TRP A 477 15.01 2.95 -14.92
CA TRP A 477 15.04 4.30 -15.49
C TRP A 477 14.40 4.38 -16.87
N THR A 478 13.67 5.46 -17.14
CA THR A 478 13.03 5.73 -18.45
C THR A 478 14.04 5.80 -19.60
N SER A 479 15.30 6.14 -19.30
CA SER A 479 16.42 6.13 -20.24
C SER A 479 16.92 4.72 -20.62
N SER A 480 16.47 3.69 -19.90
CA SER A 480 16.86 2.30 -20.16
C SER A 480 16.21 1.79 -21.46
N PRO A 481 16.97 1.10 -22.35
CA PRO A 481 16.41 0.56 -23.58
C PRO A 481 15.31 -0.49 -23.33
N THR A 482 15.27 -1.08 -22.14
CA THR A 482 14.32 -2.11 -21.73
C THR A 482 13.09 -1.55 -21.02
N HIS A 483 13.09 -0.27 -20.58
CA HIS A 483 11.99 0.30 -19.78
C HIS A 483 10.63 0.20 -20.48
N LYS A 484 10.59 0.47 -21.78
CA LYS A 484 9.37 0.36 -22.59
C LYS A 484 8.83 -1.07 -22.70
N PHE A 485 9.67 -2.09 -22.45
CA PHE A 485 9.23 -3.49 -22.51
C PHE A 485 8.32 -3.84 -21.35
N LEU A 486 8.36 -3.13 -20.22
CA LEU A 486 7.52 -3.41 -19.05
C LEU A 486 6.00 -3.31 -19.32
N ARG A 487 5.61 -2.65 -20.42
CA ARG A 487 4.21 -2.37 -20.79
C ARG A 487 3.74 -3.11 -22.04
N VAL A 488 4.55 -4.04 -22.56
CA VAL A 488 4.16 -4.87 -23.71
C VAL A 488 3.27 -6.03 -23.24
N PRO A 489 2.46 -6.65 -24.11
CA PRO A 489 1.64 -7.80 -23.71
C PRO A 489 2.46 -9.07 -23.43
N ARG A 490 3.65 -9.22 -24.02
CA ARG A 490 4.58 -10.34 -23.79
C ARG A 490 6.00 -10.02 -24.27
N ILE A 491 7.00 -10.64 -23.64
CA ILE A 491 8.40 -10.57 -24.07
C ILE A 491 8.63 -11.48 -25.28
N THR A 492 9.27 -10.93 -26.32
CA THR A 492 9.72 -11.68 -27.50
C THR A 492 11.15 -12.21 -27.29
N PRO A 493 11.60 -13.23 -28.04
CA PRO A 493 12.97 -13.72 -27.95
C PRO A 493 14.04 -12.63 -28.14
N ASP A 494 13.82 -11.69 -29.06
CA ASP A 494 14.75 -10.57 -29.29
C ASP A 494 14.79 -9.61 -28.10
N MET A 495 13.63 -9.29 -27.52
CA MET A 495 13.55 -8.48 -26.30
C MET A 495 14.27 -9.17 -25.14
N GLU A 496 14.08 -10.48 -24.97
CA GLU A 496 14.76 -11.25 -23.93
C GLU A 496 16.29 -11.16 -24.07
N GLN A 497 16.84 -11.27 -25.28
CA GLN A 497 18.29 -11.11 -25.48
C GLN A 497 18.79 -9.72 -25.10
N ILE A 498 18.01 -8.67 -25.38
CA ILE A 498 18.34 -7.30 -24.96
C ILE A 498 18.32 -7.18 -23.44
N ILE A 499 17.31 -7.75 -22.78
CA ILE A 499 17.19 -7.75 -21.32
C ILE A 499 18.39 -8.48 -20.69
N ARG A 500 18.69 -9.71 -21.14
CA ARG A 500 19.85 -10.50 -20.68
C ARG A 500 21.15 -9.73 -20.82
N LYS A 501 21.38 -9.08 -21.97
CA LYS A 501 22.57 -8.25 -22.21
C LYS A 501 22.67 -7.10 -21.22
N GLN A 502 21.56 -6.42 -20.94
CA GLN A 502 21.53 -5.29 -19.99
C GLN A 502 21.76 -5.77 -18.55
N VAL A 503 21.17 -6.89 -18.14
CA VAL A 503 21.39 -7.50 -16.82
C VAL A 503 22.87 -7.84 -16.61
N ARG A 504 23.52 -8.51 -17.57
CA ARG A 504 24.97 -8.81 -17.51
C ARG A 504 25.80 -7.54 -17.39
N LYS A 505 25.49 -6.52 -18.20
CA LYS A 505 26.18 -5.23 -18.16
C LYS A 505 26.11 -4.58 -16.78
N ILE A 506 24.93 -4.59 -16.15
CA ILE A 506 24.75 -4.01 -14.81
C ILE A 506 25.54 -4.85 -13.79
N ALA A 507 25.36 -6.17 -13.80
CA ALA A 507 26.08 -7.07 -12.92
C ALA A 507 27.60 -6.84 -12.95
N ASP A 508 28.18 -6.71 -14.13
CA ASP A 508 29.63 -6.62 -14.33
C ASP A 508 30.19 -5.20 -14.11
N SER A 509 29.35 -4.24 -13.71
CA SER A 509 29.78 -2.85 -13.58
C SER A 509 30.45 -2.51 -12.24
N GLY A 510 30.36 -3.36 -11.20
CA GLY A 510 31.06 -3.15 -9.94
C GLY A 510 30.70 -4.13 -8.81
N ASP A 511 31.59 -4.25 -7.81
CA ASP A 511 31.45 -5.17 -6.66
C ASP A 511 30.62 -4.58 -5.50
N ASN A 512 30.20 -3.32 -5.60
CA ASN A 512 29.40 -2.65 -4.56
C ASN A 512 27.89 -2.84 -4.75
N GLN A 513 27.45 -3.56 -5.78
CA GLN A 513 26.04 -3.84 -5.99
C GLN A 513 25.46 -4.69 -4.86
N PHE A 514 24.28 -4.33 -4.38
CA PHE A 514 23.47 -5.12 -3.47
C PHE A 514 22.21 -5.63 -4.14
N ALA A 515 21.49 -4.80 -4.89
CA ALA A 515 20.21 -5.18 -5.51
C ALA A 515 20.04 -4.59 -6.92
N PHE A 516 19.12 -5.15 -7.69
CA PHE A 516 18.53 -4.51 -8.88
C PHE A 516 17.25 -3.80 -8.47
N TYR A 517 17.10 -2.50 -8.77
CA TYR A 517 15.79 -1.85 -8.74
C TYR A 517 15.11 -2.10 -10.09
N LEU A 518 14.09 -2.95 -10.09
CA LEU A 518 13.44 -3.39 -11.32
C LEU A 518 12.32 -2.45 -11.76
N CYS A 519 11.44 -2.04 -10.86
CA CYS A 519 10.32 -1.17 -11.20
C CYS A 519 9.79 -0.41 -9.99
N ASP A 520 9.43 0.84 -10.25
CA ASP A 520 8.74 1.71 -9.33
C ASP A 520 7.22 1.62 -9.55
N GLU A 521 6.45 1.40 -8.48
CA GLU A 521 4.98 1.37 -8.42
C GLU A 521 4.30 0.73 -9.66
N PRO A 522 4.61 -0.55 -9.97
CA PRO A 522 4.17 -1.19 -11.21
C PRO A 522 2.64 -1.24 -11.36
N GLU A 523 1.89 -1.32 -10.25
CA GLU A 523 0.43 -1.41 -10.26
C GLU A 523 -0.27 -0.14 -10.78
N ILE A 524 0.36 1.03 -10.66
CA ILE A 524 -0.22 2.31 -11.12
C ILE A 524 0.46 2.83 -12.38
N SER A 525 1.58 2.22 -12.76
CA SER A 525 2.38 2.58 -13.93
C SER A 525 1.99 1.82 -15.22
N GLY A 526 0.92 1.02 -15.18
CA GLY A 526 0.44 0.22 -16.31
C GLY A 526 1.39 -0.92 -16.69
N VAL A 527 2.18 -1.42 -15.74
CA VAL A 527 3.15 -2.50 -15.95
C VAL A 527 2.43 -3.85 -15.96
N ASN A 528 2.84 -4.72 -16.89
CA ASN A 528 2.30 -6.07 -16.97
C ASN A 528 3.04 -6.99 -15.98
N ALA A 529 2.30 -7.63 -15.06
CA ALA A 529 2.85 -8.51 -14.03
C ALA A 529 3.61 -9.72 -14.58
N ASP A 530 3.10 -10.38 -15.61
CA ASP A 530 3.76 -11.52 -16.24
C ASP A 530 5.07 -11.11 -16.91
N VAL A 531 5.08 -9.93 -17.55
CA VAL A 531 6.30 -9.36 -18.13
C VAL A 531 7.32 -9.01 -17.05
N LEU A 532 6.89 -8.39 -15.96
CA LEU A 532 7.78 -8.04 -14.86
C LEU A 532 8.36 -9.28 -14.17
N GLN A 533 7.56 -10.35 -14.04
CA GLN A 533 8.02 -11.65 -13.58
C GLN A 533 9.06 -12.26 -14.53
N HIS A 534 8.86 -12.17 -15.85
CA HIS A 534 9.84 -12.63 -16.84
C HIS A 534 11.19 -11.89 -16.70
N PHE A 535 11.15 -10.57 -16.46
CA PHE A 535 12.38 -9.81 -16.14
C PHE A 535 13.07 -10.34 -14.89
N ALA A 536 12.31 -10.57 -13.82
CA ALA A 536 12.85 -11.09 -12.58
C ALA A 536 13.50 -12.47 -12.76
N ASP A 537 12.89 -13.34 -13.56
CA ASP A 537 13.42 -14.67 -13.87
C ASP A 537 14.72 -14.60 -14.69
N ILE A 538 14.80 -13.66 -15.64
CA ILE A 538 16.06 -13.37 -16.36
C ILE A 538 17.14 -12.88 -15.39
N ILE A 539 16.80 -11.97 -14.47
CA ILE A 539 17.76 -11.48 -13.47
C ILE A 539 18.28 -12.63 -12.60
N ARG A 540 17.39 -13.49 -12.09
CA ARG A 540 17.77 -14.64 -11.25
C ARG A 540 18.66 -15.65 -12.00
N ASP A 541 18.45 -15.81 -13.30
CA ASP A 541 19.25 -16.70 -14.14
C ASP A 541 20.65 -16.13 -14.46
N GLU A 542 20.71 -14.87 -14.92
CA GLU A 542 21.94 -14.20 -15.33
C GLU A 542 22.78 -13.70 -14.15
N ASN A 543 22.11 -13.22 -13.09
CA ASN A 543 22.71 -12.70 -11.87
C ASN A 543 22.01 -13.28 -10.62
N PRO A 544 22.34 -14.53 -10.23
CA PRO A 544 21.79 -15.11 -9.01
C PRO A 544 22.31 -14.44 -7.73
N TYR A 545 23.34 -13.58 -7.83
CA TYR A 545 24.11 -13.02 -6.73
C TYR A 545 23.47 -11.84 -6.00
N HIS A 546 22.49 -11.17 -6.61
CA HIS A 546 21.90 -9.95 -6.02
C HIS A 546 20.36 -10.01 -6.04
N PRO A 547 19.69 -9.62 -4.95
CA PRO A 547 18.23 -9.51 -4.89
C PRO A 547 17.65 -8.49 -5.88
N ILE A 548 16.33 -8.59 -6.04
CA ILE A 548 15.52 -7.65 -6.80
C ILE A 548 14.70 -6.81 -5.82
N LEU A 549 14.64 -5.51 -6.07
CA LEU A 549 13.76 -4.53 -5.44
C LEU A 549 12.70 -4.06 -6.44
N ILE A 550 11.45 -4.00 -5.97
CA ILE A 550 10.39 -3.17 -6.54
C ILE A 550 9.84 -2.27 -5.44
N SER A 551 9.00 -1.33 -5.80
CA SER A 551 8.11 -0.66 -4.85
C SER A 551 6.65 -0.92 -5.17
N ASN A 552 5.77 -0.76 -4.19
CA ASN A 552 4.33 -0.78 -4.37
C ASN A 552 3.67 0.35 -3.59
N ASP A 553 2.66 0.94 -4.21
CA ASP A 553 1.82 2.01 -3.67
C ASP A 553 0.51 1.46 -3.07
N THR A 554 0.21 0.19 -3.31
CA THR A 554 -1.02 -0.45 -2.82
C THR A 554 -0.83 -1.84 -2.25
N VAL A 555 -1.75 -2.22 -1.37
CA VAL A 555 -1.88 -3.60 -0.87
C VAL A 555 -2.22 -4.59 -1.99
N SER A 556 -2.94 -4.17 -3.02
CA SER A 556 -3.14 -4.99 -4.21
C SER A 556 -1.85 -5.20 -5.00
N GLY A 557 -0.99 -4.19 -5.08
CA GLY A 557 0.31 -4.29 -5.72
C GLY A 557 1.23 -5.28 -5.02
N THR A 558 1.27 -5.24 -3.68
CA THR A 558 2.08 -6.21 -2.92
C THR A 558 1.63 -7.65 -3.15
N ARG A 559 0.33 -7.88 -3.40
CA ARG A 559 -0.21 -9.19 -3.81
C ARG A 559 0.15 -9.54 -5.26
N ASP A 560 -0.16 -8.66 -6.20
CA ASP A 560 -0.07 -8.94 -7.64
C ASP A 560 1.39 -9.11 -8.10
N PHE A 561 2.35 -8.46 -7.42
CA PHE A 561 3.79 -8.49 -7.75
C PHE A 561 4.63 -9.23 -6.70
N TYR A 562 4.01 -10.01 -5.82
CA TYR A 562 4.67 -10.67 -4.68
C TYR A 562 5.93 -11.46 -5.06
N PHE A 563 5.87 -12.25 -6.14
CA PHE A 563 6.97 -13.14 -6.56
C PHE A 563 8.01 -12.47 -7.47
N VAL A 564 7.81 -11.20 -7.83
CA VAL A 564 8.71 -10.48 -8.72
C VAL A 564 10.03 -10.15 -8.02
N ALA A 565 9.97 -9.81 -6.73
CA ALA A 565 11.10 -9.22 -6.02
C ALA A 565 11.25 -9.78 -4.61
N GLU A 566 12.49 -9.82 -4.12
CA GLU A 566 12.79 -10.23 -2.75
C GLU A 566 12.85 -9.04 -1.78
N LEU A 567 12.88 -7.81 -2.28
CA LEU A 567 12.71 -6.56 -1.54
C LEU A 567 11.50 -5.80 -2.10
N ASN A 568 10.72 -5.17 -1.23
CA ASN A 568 9.56 -4.38 -1.63
C ASN A 568 9.44 -3.09 -0.82
N GLY A 569 9.61 -1.93 -1.45
CA GLY A 569 9.42 -0.61 -0.86
C GLY A 569 7.96 -0.17 -0.86
N LEU A 570 7.36 0.05 0.31
CA LEU A 570 5.96 0.50 0.42
C LEU A 570 5.87 2.02 0.41
N HIS A 571 4.94 2.58 -0.35
CA HIS A 571 4.76 4.04 -0.52
C HIS A 571 3.51 4.66 0.19
N PRO A 572 3.11 4.31 1.44
CA PRO A 572 1.92 4.88 2.09
C PRO A 572 2.10 6.33 2.57
N TYR A 573 2.32 7.30 1.67
CA TYR A 573 2.57 8.68 2.07
C TYR A 573 1.34 9.30 2.78
N PRO A 574 1.48 9.75 4.04
CA PRO A 574 0.49 10.63 4.66
C PRO A 574 0.45 11.97 3.92
N ASN A 575 -0.61 12.76 4.05
CA ASN A 575 -0.61 14.16 3.57
C ASN A 575 -0.45 15.10 4.77
N PRO A 576 0.76 15.63 5.07
CA PRO A 576 0.97 16.39 6.27
C PRO A 576 0.32 17.76 6.20
N ALA A 577 -0.69 18.02 7.02
CA ALA A 577 -1.42 19.29 6.99
C ALA A 577 -0.71 20.41 7.79
N MET A 578 -0.79 21.64 7.28
CA MET A 578 -0.37 22.82 8.06
C MET A 578 -1.26 22.98 9.30
N GLY A 579 -0.66 23.27 10.46
CA GLY A 579 -1.36 23.49 11.74
C GLY A 579 -1.67 22.23 12.57
N LYS A 580 -1.38 21.03 12.07
CA LYS A 580 -1.44 19.79 12.86
C LYS A 580 -0.06 19.43 13.44
N PRO A 581 0.07 19.17 14.76
CA PRO A 581 1.34 18.77 15.37
C PRO A 581 1.91 17.49 14.77
N ARG A 582 1.05 16.49 14.54
CA ARG A 582 1.34 15.22 13.90
C ARG A 582 0.12 14.74 13.11
N ASN A 583 0.36 14.15 11.94
CA ASN A 583 -0.68 13.67 11.05
C ASN A 583 -1.18 12.27 11.40
N ASP A 584 -2.27 11.88 10.75
CA ASP A 584 -2.84 10.55 10.90
C ASP A 584 -2.00 9.53 10.13
N PHE A 585 -1.43 8.55 10.83
CA PHE A 585 -0.61 7.47 10.26
C PHE A 585 -1.37 6.17 10.10
N ALA A 586 -2.70 6.15 10.21
CA ALA A 586 -3.52 4.96 10.01
C ALA A 586 -3.26 4.31 8.64
N LYS A 587 -3.00 5.11 7.59
CA LYS A 587 -2.62 4.61 6.26
C LYS A 587 -1.32 3.79 6.31
N VAL A 588 -0.27 4.35 6.91
CA VAL A 588 1.03 3.68 7.11
C VAL A 588 0.84 2.41 7.94
N ALA A 589 0.13 2.50 9.06
CA ALA A 589 -0.12 1.35 9.94
C ALA A 589 -0.85 0.22 9.20
N THR A 590 -1.90 0.57 8.46
CA THR A 590 -2.72 -0.40 7.71
C THR A 590 -1.91 -1.05 6.60
N PHE A 591 -1.20 -0.27 5.78
CA PHE A 591 -0.44 -0.82 4.66
C PHE A 591 0.71 -1.69 5.17
N CYS A 592 1.54 -1.21 6.11
CA CYS A 592 2.64 -2.00 6.66
C CYS A 592 2.16 -3.31 7.31
N SER A 593 1.10 -3.26 8.12
CA SER A 593 0.57 -4.47 8.78
C SER A 593 -0.02 -5.47 7.78
N GLN A 594 -0.75 -5.02 6.76
CA GLN A 594 -1.32 -5.90 5.73
C GLN A 594 -0.23 -6.50 4.84
N ALA A 595 0.76 -5.71 4.42
CA ALA A 595 1.89 -6.20 3.64
C ALA A 595 2.72 -7.23 4.42
N ALA A 596 3.02 -6.97 5.70
CA ALA A 596 3.73 -7.90 6.56
C ALA A 596 2.92 -9.18 6.82
N ALA A 597 1.62 -9.08 7.09
CA ALA A 597 0.74 -10.24 7.29
C ALA A 597 0.64 -11.10 6.03
N MET A 598 0.47 -10.48 4.86
CA MET A 598 0.46 -11.16 3.57
C MET A 598 1.80 -11.84 3.32
N ASN A 599 2.91 -11.13 3.48
CA ASN A 599 4.23 -11.71 3.28
C ASN A 599 4.46 -12.93 4.18
N LYS A 600 4.04 -12.87 5.45
CA LYS A 600 4.08 -13.99 6.39
C LYS A 600 3.20 -15.16 5.96
N ALA A 601 1.98 -14.90 5.50
CA ALA A 601 1.07 -15.92 5.00
C ALA A 601 1.61 -16.67 3.77
N HIS A 602 2.47 -16.01 2.97
CA HIS A 602 3.08 -16.56 1.77
C HIS A 602 4.54 -17.02 1.94
N GLY A 603 4.99 -17.21 3.19
CA GLY A 603 6.30 -17.81 3.49
C GLY A 603 7.48 -16.84 3.54
N ASN A 604 7.22 -15.55 3.77
CA ASN A 604 8.21 -14.48 3.90
C ASN A 604 9.14 -14.36 2.68
N HIS A 605 8.57 -14.42 1.46
CA HIS A 605 9.34 -14.26 0.23
C HIS A 605 10.02 -12.88 0.13
N GLN A 606 9.41 -11.82 0.66
CA GLN A 606 9.92 -10.45 0.57
C GLN A 606 10.54 -9.97 1.88
N THR A 607 11.49 -9.05 1.80
CA THR A 607 11.83 -8.12 2.88
C THR A 607 11.11 -6.81 2.57
N ILE A 608 10.21 -6.41 3.46
CA ILE A 608 9.42 -5.19 3.28
C ILE A 608 10.25 -3.99 3.77
N ALA A 609 10.37 -2.97 2.93
CA ALA A 609 10.95 -1.67 3.25
C ALA A 609 9.84 -0.62 3.34
N TYR A 610 9.99 0.36 4.22
CA TYR A 610 9.13 1.54 4.23
C TYR A 610 9.81 2.66 3.46
N LEU A 611 9.18 3.15 2.38
CA LEU A 611 9.59 4.38 1.71
C LEU A 611 8.88 5.56 2.35
N GLN A 612 9.65 6.36 3.08
CA GLN A 612 9.10 7.55 3.74
C GLN A 612 8.91 8.71 2.75
N GLN A 613 7.89 9.56 2.98
CA GLN A 613 7.60 10.75 2.18
C GLN A 613 8.70 11.84 2.27
N GLY A 614 9.57 11.88 1.27
CA GLY A 614 10.67 12.84 1.17
C GLY A 614 10.36 14.22 0.60
N PHE A 615 9.09 14.66 0.54
CA PHE A 615 8.70 15.89 -0.17
C PHE A 615 7.43 16.53 0.41
N ASN A 616 7.16 17.79 0.04
CA ASN A 616 5.91 18.49 0.35
C ASN A 616 4.93 18.37 -0.81
N TYR A 617 3.66 17.99 -0.56
CA TYR A 617 2.62 17.96 -1.60
C TYR A 617 2.26 19.35 -2.15
N GLY A 618 2.61 20.41 -1.42
CA GLY A 618 2.37 21.79 -1.85
C GLY A 618 3.15 22.12 -3.11
N ASP A 619 4.40 21.65 -3.18
CA ASP A 619 5.26 21.76 -4.35
C ASP A 619 4.68 21.02 -5.57
N CYS A 620 3.75 20.08 -5.33
CA CYS A 620 3.00 19.34 -6.34
C CYS A 620 1.56 19.87 -6.52
N GLY A 621 1.25 21.08 -6.05
CA GLY A 621 -0.03 21.78 -6.27
C GLY A 621 -1.12 21.55 -5.22
N ALA A 622 -0.85 20.81 -4.14
CA ALA A 622 -1.83 20.63 -3.06
C ALA A 622 -1.87 21.83 -2.10
N SER A 623 -3.03 22.44 -1.90
CA SER A 623 -3.16 23.52 -0.90
C SER A 623 -3.07 22.96 0.53
N ASN A 624 -2.44 23.71 1.43
CA ASN A 624 -2.45 23.46 2.88
C ASN A 624 -1.64 22.24 3.40
N SER A 625 -0.61 21.79 2.67
CA SER A 625 0.31 20.74 3.11
C SER A 625 1.69 21.26 3.50
N ARG A 626 2.49 20.40 4.15
CA ARG A 626 3.90 20.63 4.49
C ARG A 626 4.74 19.35 4.34
N ILE A 627 6.06 19.49 4.40
CA ILE A 627 6.96 18.35 4.62
C ILE A 627 6.66 17.70 5.99
N PRO A 628 6.79 16.37 6.15
CA PRO A 628 6.74 15.72 7.46
C PRO A 628 7.78 16.30 8.42
N SER A 629 7.44 16.46 9.70
CA SER A 629 8.41 16.90 10.71
C SER A 629 9.38 15.76 11.05
N TYR A 630 10.53 16.09 11.66
CA TYR A 630 11.49 15.08 12.14
C TYR A 630 10.85 14.00 13.02
N ASP A 631 9.98 14.41 13.95
CA ASP A 631 9.23 13.51 14.81
C ASP A 631 8.31 12.57 14.01
N GLU A 632 7.62 13.11 13.00
CA GLU A 632 6.75 12.32 12.12
C GLU A 632 7.53 11.29 11.30
N ILE A 633 8.68 11.69 10.74
CA ILE A 633 9.57 10.80 9.98
C ILE A 633 10.01 9.63 10.85
N ARG A 634 10.58 9.91 12.02
CA ARG A 634 11.06 8.86 12.94
C ARG A 634 9.92 7.98 13.45
N THR A 635 8.79 8.58 13.81
CA THR A 635 7.61 7.86 14.30
C THR A 635 7.09 6.88 13.26
N GLN A 636 6.97 7.28 12.00
CA GLN A 636 6.48 6.40 10.93
C GLN A 636 7.38 5.18 10.73
N TYR A 637 8.71 5.34 10.79
CA TYR A 637 9.64 4.20 10.71
C TYR A 637 9.54 3.27 11.91
N LEU A 638 9.48 3.80 13.14
CA LEU A 638 9.34 2.96 14.33
C LEU A 638 7.99 2.23 14.37
N LEU A 639 6.92 2.90 13.92
CA LEU A 639 5.61 2.29 13.68
C LEU A 639 5.73 1.14 12.67
N ALA A 640 6.35 1.39 11.51
CA ALA A 640 6.55 0.39 10.47
C ALA A 640 7.36 -0.83 10.97
N PHE A 641 8.48 -0.61 11.67
CA PHE A 641 9.28 -1.70 12.24
C PHE A 641 8.49 -2.53 13.26
N THR A 642 7.68 -1.87 14.10
CA THR A 642 6.79 -2.53 15.07
C THR A 642 5.77 -3.43 14.36
N LEU A 643 5.34 -3.03 13.15
CA LEU A 643 4.34 -3.73 12.35
C LEU A 643 4.93 -4.77 11.37
N GLY A 644 6.24 -5.06 11.44
CA GLY A 644 6.87 -6.13 10.66
C GLY A 644 7.60 -5.67 9.39
N VAL A 645 7.91 -4.38 9.26
CA VAL A 645 8.86 -3.88 8.25
C VAL A 645 10.31 -4.15 8.71
N ASP A 646 11.17 -4.55 7.78
CA ASP A 646 12.54 -5.03 8.06
C ASP A 646 13.62 -4.38 7.17
N ALA A 647 13.27 -3.28 6.49
CA ALA A 647 14.19 -2.46 5.73
C ALA A 647 13.72 -1.00 5.68
N VAL A 648 14.64 -0.10 5.34
CA VAL A 648 14.43 1.35 5.30
C VAL A 648 14.76 1.87 3.93
N GLU A 649 13.86 2.66 3.37
CA GLU A 649 14.11 3.43 2.16
C GLU A 649 13.81 4.91 2.40
N PHE A 650 14.84 5.73 2.50
CA PHE A 650 14.65 7.17 2.62
C PHE A 650 14.39 7.77 1.24
N TYR A 651 13.29 8.49 1.07
CA TYR A 651 13.14 9.38 -0.07
C TYR A 651 13.62 10.78 0.31
N ASN A 652 14.44 11.43 -0.51
CA ASN A 652 15.01 12.74 -0.16
C ASN A 652 15.06 13.75 -1.31
N PHE A 653 14.03 13.76 -2.15
CA PHE A 653 13.86 14.78 -3.18
C PHE A 653 13.81 16.18 -2.53
N CYS A 654 14.53 17.18 -3.08
CA CYS A 654 14.59 18.55 -2.53
C CYS A 654 15.31 18.73 -1.15
N ASN A 655 16.22 17.83 -0.76
CA ASN A 655 16.97 17.87 0.52
C ASN A 655 17.47 19.27 0.97
N CYS A 656 18.00 20.10 0.07
CA CYS A 656 18.53 21.42 0.45
C CYS A 656 17.49 22.41 1.03
N HIS A 657 16.20 22.23 0.71
CA HIS A 657 15.14 23.12 1.19
C HIS A 657 14.63 22.72 2.57
N TYR A 658 14.64 21.43 2.91
CA TYR A 658 14.02 20.92 4.14
C TYR A 658 15.07 20.38 5.13
N PRO A 659 15.42 21.13 6.21
CA PRO A 659 16.33 20.63 7.25
C PRO A 659 15.87 19.33 7.91
N GLU A 660 14.59 18.97 7.86
CA GLU A 660 14.09 17.65 8.26
C GLU A 660 14.75 16.51 7.47
N LEU A 661 14.99 16.71 6.18
CA LEU A 661 15.66 15.75 5.31
C LEU A 661 17.18 15.83 5.44
N GLY A 662 17.74 17.03 5.60
CA GLY A 662 19.20 17.25 5.63
C GLY A 662 19.87 17.00 6.98
N ILE A 663 19.14 17.19 8.08
CA ILE A 663 19.62 16.95 9.46
C ILE A 663 18.93 15.72 10.03
N GLY A 664 17.60 15.67 9.91
CA GLY A 664 16.79 14.63 10.54
C GLY A 664 17.03 13.24 9.98
N ILE A 665 17.00 13.06 8.65
CA ILE A 665 17.21 11.74 8.06
C ILE A 665 18.61 11.17 8.35
N PRO A 666 19.73 11.90 8.19
CA PRO A 666 21.04 11.38 8.58
C PRO A 666 21.15 10.95 10.04
N ASP A 667 20.51 11.71 10.95
CA ASP A 667 20.45 11.35 12.36
C ASP A 667 19.67 10.05 12.60
N ILE A 668 18.51 9.89 11.94
CA ILE A 668 17.71 8.66 11.98
C ILE A 668 18.46 7.48 11.35
N ALA A 669 19.16 7.70 10.23
CA ALA A 669 19.94 6.67 9.56
C ALA A 669 21.04 6.13 10.48
N LYS A 670 21.74 7.00 11.23
CA LYS A 670 22.74 6.61 12.24
C LYS A 670 22.11 5.83 13.40
N GLU A 671 20.92 6.21 13.85
CA GLU A 671 20.18 5.42 14.83
C GLU A 671 19.87 4.01 14.30
N PHE A 672 19.43 3.90 13.06
CA PHE A 672 19.01 2.63 12.48
C PHE A 672 20.18 1.69 12.18
N THR A 673 21.24 2.20 11.54
CA THR A 673 22.41 1.38 11.20
C THR A 673 23.37 1.18 12.37
N GLY A 674 23.54 2.20 13.22
CA GLY A 674 24.51 2.18 14.32
C GLY A 674 23.99 1.59 15.63
N VAL A 675 22.67 1.65 15.88
CA VAL A 675 22.08 1.25 17.17
C VAL A 675 21.06 0.14 17.01
N LEU A 676 20.07 0.27 16.12
CA LEU A 676 18.98 -0.70 16.00
C LEU A 676 19.35 -1.94 15.16
N ALA A 677 20.34 -1.86 14.27
CA ALA A 677 20.68 -2.96 13.36
C ALA A 677 20.87 -4.33 14.06
N PRO A 678 21.57 -4.46 15.20
CA PRO A 678 21.66 -5.76 15.89
C PRO A 678 20.30 -6.33 16.32
N ALA A 679 19.38 -5.47 16.78
CA ALA A 679 18.01 -5.88 17.13
C ALA A 679 17.20 -6.25 15.89
N MET A 680 17.31 -5.47 14.82
CA MET A 680 16.60 -5.73 13.55
C MET A 680 17.12 -7.00 12.84
N LEU A 681 18.38 -7.39 13.08
CA LEU A 681 19.02 -8.61 12.57
C LEU A 681 18.87 -9.85 13.48
N THR A 682 17.97 -9.75 14.48
CA THR A 682 17.64 -10.82 15.43
C THR A 682 16.19 -11.27 15.21
N PRO A 683 15.87 -12.57 15.27
CA PRO A 683 14.49 -13.03 15.18
C PRO A 683 13.57 -12.42 16.25
N ASP A 684 12.28 -12.32 15.93
CA ASP A 684 11.28 -11.86 16.89
C ASP A 684 11.11 -12.84 18.05
N MET A 685 11.03 -12.30 19.27
CA MET A 685 10.79 -13.09 20.47
C MET A 685 9.30 -13.40 20.61
N ALA A 686 8.97 -14.69 20.74
CA ALA A 686 7.60 -15.13 20.99
C ALA A 686 7.15 -14.87 22.44
N GLY A 687 5.83 -14.79 22.65
CA GLY A 687 5.21 -14.77 23.98
C GLY A 687 5.13 -13.41 24.68
N ALA A 688 5.65 -12.34 24.08
CA ALA A 688 5.38 -10.99 24.55
C ALA A 688 3.94 -10.56 24.20
N SER A 689 3.32 -9.75 25.05
CA SER A 689 1.94 -9.29 24.87
C SER A 689 1.74 -7.84 25.32
N SER A 690 0.77 -7.16 24.68
CA SER A 690 0.22 -5.88 25.11
C SER A 690 -1.18 -6.08 25.67
N SER A 691 -1.53 -5.41 26.77
CA SER A 691 -2.89 -5.44 27.33
C SER A 691 -3.91 -4.62 26.53
N ASN A 692 -3.45 -3.79 25.57
CA ASN A 692 -4.30 -2.97 24.72
C ASN A 692 -3.97 -3.24 23.25
N SER A 693 -4.96 -3.71 22.48
CA SER A 693 -4.81 -4.02 21.06
C SER A 693 -4.56 -2.78 20.18
N ALA A 694 -4.80 -1.57 20.69
CA ALA A 694 -4.44 -0.33 20.03
C ALA A 694 -2.95 0.04 20.18
N VAL A 695 -2.16 -0.78 20.90
CA VAL A 695 -0.70 -0.65 21.03
C VAL A 695 -0.04 -1.93 20.52
N ALA A 696 0.61 -1.83 19.36
CA ALA A 696 1.40 -2.91 18.78
C ALA A 696 2.76 -3.00 19.47
N ILE A 697 3.31 -4.22 19.53
CA ILE A 697 4.66 -4.46 20.07
C ILE A 697 5.44 -5.43 19.17
N ARG A 698 6.75 -5.23 19.13
CA ARG A 698 7.71 -6.17 18.55
C ARG A 698 8.92 -6.26 19.46
N VAL A 699 9.27 -7.47 19.90
CA VAL A 699 10.33 -7.69 20.89
C VAL A 699 11.46 -8.49 20.28
N LYS A 700 12.69 -8.02 20.49
CA LYS A 700 13.94 -8.66 20.10
C LYS A 700 14.78 -8.92 21.34
N LYS A 701 15.51 -10.04 21.35
CA LYS A 701 16.44 -10.37 22.44
C LYS A 701 17.85 -10.54 21.89
N VAL A 702 18.68 -9.52 22.08
CA VAL A 702 20.07 -9.46 21.59
C VAL A 702 20.99 -9.85 22.74
N GLY A 703 21.44 -11.11 22.76
CA GLY A 703 22.20 -11.66 23.89
C GLY A 703 21.37 -11.62 25.18
N ALA A 704 21.85 -10.87 26.18
CA ALA A 704 21.15 -10.67 27.45
C ALA A 704 20.17 -9.48 27.44
N GLU A 705 20.19 -8.65 26.39
CA GLU A 705 19.44 -7.40 26.34
C GLU A 705 18.12 -7.54 25.58
N TYR A 706 17.10 -6.86 26.07
CA TYR A 706 15.78 -6.79 25.44
C TYR A 706 15.63 -5.47 24.71
N TRP A 707 15.13 -5.53 23.48
CA TRP A 707 14.75 -4.38 22.66
C TRP A 707 13.28 -4.51 22.32
N ILE A 708 12.47 -3.55 22.76
CA ILE A 708 11.00 -3.58 22.65
C ILE A 708 10.60 -2.36 21.83
N LEU A 709 10.16 -2.60 20.60
CA LEU A 709 9.50 -1.58 19.79
C LEU A 709 8.01 -1.60 20.16
N ALA A 710 7.43 -0.45 20.47
CA ALA A 710 6.02 -0.32 20.75
C ALA A 710 5.44 0.93 20.09
N ALA A 711 4.25 0.80 19.52
CA ALA A 711 3.60 1.86 18.74
C ALA A 711 2.10 1.92 19.01
N GLY A 712 1.59 3.13 19.27
CA GLY A 712 0.17 3.40 19.25
C GLY A 712 -0.38 3.36 17.82
N LEU A 713 -1.60 2.84 17.64
CA LEU A 713 -2.22 2.65 16.33
C LEU A 713 -3.38 3.62 16.05
N SER A 714 -3.53 4.66 16.87
CA SER A 714 -4.63 5.61 16.74
C SER A 714 -4.19 7.04 17.08
N THR A 715 -5.04 8.00 16.74
CA THR A 715 -4.90 9.42 17.13
C THR A 715 -5.19 9.67 18.62
N LYS A 716 -5.72 8.67 19.33
CA LYS A 716 -6.12 8.78 20.74
C LYS A 716 -4.93 8.57 21.68
N SER A 717 -5.18 8.77 22.97
CA SER A 717 -4.25 8.41 24.03
C SER A 717 -4.58 6.99 24.51
N GLU A 718 -3.63 6.08 24.33
CA GLU A 718 -3.78 4.66 24.60
C GLU A 718 -2.77 4.24 25.69
N THR A 719 -3.25 3.68 26.79
CA THR A 719 -2.38 3.08 27.82
C THR A 719 -2.30 1.58 27.61
N ALA A 720 -1.10 1.01 27.73
CA ALA A 720 -0.88 -0.42 27.62
C ALA A 720 0.12 -0.92 28.67
N THR A 721 -0.18 -2.08 29.24
CA THR A 721 0.77 -2.88 30.00
C THR A 721 1.42 -3.86 29.05
N ILE A 722 2.75 -3.77 28.91
CA ILE A 722 3.56 -4.63 28.06
C ILE A 722 4.22 -5.68 28.95
N THR A 723 3.99 -6.95 28.63
CA THR A 723 4.55 -8.11 29.35
C THR A 723 5.53 -8.85 28.43
N VAL A 724 6.75 -9.08 28.91
CA VAL A 724 7.84 -9.68 28.13
C VAL A 724 8.43 -10.87 28.90
N PRO A 725 8.25 -12.12 28.43
CA PRO A 725 8.77 -13.30 29.10
C PRO A 725 10.27 -13.20 29.41
N GLY A 726 10.64 -13.44 30.66
CA GLY A 726 12.04 -13.42 31.10
C GLY A 726 12.66 -12.03 31.24
N LEU A 727 11.90 -10.94 31.08
CA LEU A 727 12.40 -9.58 31.30
C LEU A 727 12.81 -9.32 32.76
N GLY A 728 12.01 -9.80 33.72
CA GLY A 728 12.23 -9.63 35.15
C GLY A 728 12.04 -8.17 35.58
N ASP A 729 12.64 -7.83 36.71
CA ASP A 729 12.53 -6.49 37.31
C ASP A 729 13.64 -5.56 36.81
N ARG A 730 13.68 -5.33 35.50
CA ARG A 730 14.75 -4.56 34.85
C ARG A 730 14.33 -3.13 34.55
N LYS A 731 15.29 -2.21 34.65
CA LYS A 731 15.16 -0.84 34.14
C LYS A 731 15.28 -0.87 32.62
N LEU A 732 14.38 -0.17 31.95
CA LEU A 732 14.30 0.00 30.51
C LEU A 732 14.51 1.48 30.16
N PHE A 733 15.57 1.77 29.41
CA PHE A 733 15.81 3.09 28.84
C PHE A 733 14.93 3.28 27.62
N ILE A 734 14.40 4.48 27.45
CA ILE A 734 13.63 4.83 26.26
C ILE A 734 14.57 5.58 25.33
N LEU A 735 14.85 4.97 24.18
CA LEU A 735 15.92 5.37 23.29
C LEU A 735 15.77 6.84 22.89
N ARG A 736 16.76 7.66 23.30
CA ARG A 736 16.91 9.09 22.99
C ARG A 736 15.85 10.04 23.57
N GLU A 737 15.01 9.57 24.49
CA GLU A 737 13.99 10.40 25.17
C GLU A 737 14.46 10.94 26.55
N GLY A 738 15.64 10.55 27.04
CA GLY A 738 16.15 11.00 28.34
C GLY A 738 15.37 10.48 29.55
N ARG A 739 14.47 9.51 29.35
CA ARG A 739 13.67 8.89 30.41
C ARG A 739 13.73 7.36 30.37
N SER A 740 13.21 6.73 31.41
CA SER A 740 13.20 5.27 31.58
C SER A 740 11.96 4.81 32.33
N VAL A 741 11.59 3.56 32.15
CA VAL A 741 10.58 2.84 32.95
C VAL A 741 11.23 1.64 33.64
N THR A 742 10.59 1.11 34.68
CA THR A 742 11.07 -0.09 35.38
C THR A 742 10.02 -1.17 35.27
N ALA A 743 10.41 -2.32 34.70
CA ALA A 743 9.57 -3.49 34.70
C ALA A 743 9.48 -4.08 36.13
N ARG A 744 8.32 -4.62 36.45
CA ARG A 744 8.04 -5.41 37.65
C ARG A 744 7.26 -6.63 37.25
N ASP A 745 7.70 -7.80 37.69
CA ASP A 745 7.11 -9.08 37.30
C ASP A 745 6.96 -9.18 35.77
N HIS A 746 8.09 -8.97 35.09
CA HIS A 746 8.20 -9.04 33.62
C HIS A 746 7.38 -7.99 32.84
N SER A 747 6.76 -7.01 33.51
CA SER A 747 5.80 -6.11 32.90
C SER A 747 6.03 -4.64 33.26
N PHE A 748 5.70 -3.73 32.35
CA PHE A 748 5.67 -2.27 32.60
C PHE A 748 4.49 -1.63 31.87
N THR A 749 4.11 -0.42 32.27
CA THR A 749 2.99 0.32 31.66
C THR A 749 3.48 1.67 31.13
N ASP A 750 3.01 2.06 29.95
CA ASP A 750 3.25 3.37 29.36
C ASP A 750 2.03 3.82 28.55
N THR A 751 2.00 5.10 28.18
CA THR A 751 0.92 5.74 27.41
C THR A 751 1.45 6.24 26.07
N PHE A 752 0.71 5.95 25.00
CA PHE A 752 1.02 6.29 23.62
C PHE A 752 -0.06 7.24 23.11
N THR A 753 0.31 8.45 22.73
CA THR A 753 -0.66 9.43 22.22
C THR A 753 -0.39 9.71 20.76
N ASN A 754 -1.43 9.64 19.93
CA ASN A 754 -1.36 10.00 18.51
C ASN A 754 -0.21 9.30 17.76
N PHE A 755 -0.28 7.97 17.65
CA PHE A 755 0.72 7.13 16.98
C PHE A 755 2.13 7.13 17.59
N ASP A 756 2.32 7.62 18.82
CA ASP A 756 3.61 7.54 19.51
C ASP A 756 4.26 6.18 19.33
N SER A 757 5.51 6.18 18.90
CA SER A 757 6.29 4.97 18.62
C SER A 757 7.65 5.09 19.27
N ARG A 758 8.03 4.07 20.05
CA ARG A 758 9.20 4.13 20.95
C ARG A 758 9.96 2.83 20.95
N VAL A 759 11.24 2.92 21.30
CA VAL A 759 12.11 1.77 21.55
C VAL A 759 12.52 1.77 23.01
N TYR A 760 12.15 0.73 23.73
CA TYR A 760 12.61 0.46 25.08
C TYR A 760 13.75 -0.54 25.01
N THR A 761 14.84 -0.32 25.76
CA THR A 761 15.94 -1.28 25.83
C THR A 761 16.49 -1.41 27.23
N THR A 762 16.90 -2.62 27.60
CA THR A 762 17.68 -2.83 28.83
C THR A 762 19.17 -2.55 28.64
N ASP A 763 19.60 -2.36 27.38
CA ASP A 763 20.97 -2.00 27.04
C ASP A 763 21.31 -0.59 27.51
N SER A 764 22.25 -0.49 28.44
CA SER A 764 22.63 0.76 29.09
C SER A 764 23.85 1.44 28.46
N ARG A 765 24.31 0.99 27.29
CA ARG A 765 25.45 1.61 26.60
C ARG A 765 25.11 3.03 26.16
N ASP A 766 26.10 3.92 26.21
CA ASP A 766 26.00 5.24 25.58
C ASP A 766 26.22 5.09 24.07
N PHE A 767 25.14 5.25 23.31
CA PHE A 767 25.14 5.15 21.86
C PHE A 767 25.69 6.39 21.15
N ARG A 768 26.06 7.45 21.90
CA ARG A 768 26.61 8.71 21.37
C ARG A 768 25.71 9.37 20.30
N LEU A 769 24.40 9.27 20.49
CA LEU A 769 23.40 9.98 19.69
C LEU A 769 22.77 11.10 20.54
N PRO A 770 22.45 12.27 19.93
CA PRO A 770 21.79 13.36 20.64
C PRO A 770 20.37 12.97 21.08
N LEU A 771 19.80 13.67 22.06
CA LEU A 771 18.38 13.51 22.39
C LEU A 771 17.51 13.97 21.21
N LEU A 772 16.30 13.43 21.10
CA LEU A 772 15.39 13.79 20.01
C LEU A 772 15.08 15.29 19.97
N GLN A 773 14.93 15.90 21.15
CA GLN A 773 14.69 17.34 21.27
C GLN A 773 15.85 18.17 20.75
N ASP A 774 17.10 17.75 20.99
CA ASP A 774 18.28 18.49 20.53
C ASP A 774 18.36 18.55 19.00
N VAL A 775 17.90 17.51 18.31
CA VAL A 775 17.85 17.46 16.83
C VAL A 775 16.70 18.33 16.32
N ALA A 776 15.53 18.26 16.96
CA ALA A 776 14.40 19.12 16.62
C ALA A 776 14.75 20.61 16.77
N ASP A 777 15.46 20.97 17.85
CA ASP A 777 15.92 22.35 18.08
C ASP A 777 16.93 22.81 17.03
N GLN A 778 17.81 21.92 16.54
CA GLN A 778 18.73 22.22 15.43
C GLN A 778 17.99 22.51 14.12
N ILE A 779 16.94 21.74 13.82
CA ILE A 779 16.09 21.94 12.63
C ILE A 779 15.37 23.30 12.71
N GLU A 780 14.76 23.61 13.85
CA GLU A 780 14.11 24.91 14.05
C GLU A 780 15.10 26.08 14.00
N ALA A 781 16.34 25.89 14.48
CA ALA A 781 17.39 26.91 14.36
C ALA A 781 17.73 27.23 12.89
N VAL A 782 17.71 26.24 11.99
CA VAL A 782 17.91 26.47 10.54
C VAL A 782 16.77 27.31 9.97
N TYR A 783 15.51 27.00 10.29
CA TYR A 783 14.37 27.81 9.84
C TYR A 783 14.42 29.23 10.42
N ALA A 784 14.75 29.38 11.71
CA ALA A 784 14.90 30.68 12.35
C ALA A 784 15.99 31.53 11.69
N ALA A 785 17.13 30.92 11.34
CA ALA A 785 18.24 31.62 10.66
C ALA A 785 17.87 32.11 9.25
N ARG A 786 16.95 31.42 8.56
CA ARG A 786 16.42 31.88 7.26
C ARG A 786 15.52 33.11 7.40
N LYS A 787 14.84 33.27 8.54
CA LYS A 787 14.00 34.42 8.90
C LYS A 787 14.85 35.56 9.48
N LYS A 788 15.67 36.19 8.64
CA LYS A 788 16.56 37.32 9.03
C LYS A 788 16.11 38.67 8.45
N PRO A 789 16.44 39.81 9.08
CA PRO A 789 16.23 41.13 8.50
C PRO A 789 16.83 41.22 7.08
N GLY A 790 16.05 41.63 6.09
CA GLY A 790 16.47 41.70 4.67
C GLY A 790 16.11 40.48 3.81
N ASN A 791 15.70 39.36 4.41
CA ASN A 791 15.15 38.20 3.71
C ASN A 791 13.66 38.00 4.07
N LEU A 792 12.82 38.93 3.61
CA LEU A 792 11.38 38.93 3.89
C LEU A 792 10.60 37.95 3.00
N ALA A 793 11.20 37.46 1.91
CA ALA A 793 10.63 36.47 1.00
C ALA A 793 10.95 35.01 1.41
N HIS A 794 11.26 34.74 2.68
CA HIS A 794 11.45 33.37 3.16
C HIS A 794 10.10 32.64 3.20
N GLN A 795 10.06 31.50 2.52
CA GLN A 795 8.95 30.57 2.51
C GLN A 795 9.36 29.29 3.26
N ARG A 796 8.62 28.93 4.30
CA ARG A 796 8.71 27.64 4.98
C ARG A 796 7.77 26.61 4.35
N PHE A 797 6.58 27.04 3.91
CA PHE A 797 5.58 26.17 3.29
C PHE A 797 4.98 26.78 2.00
N GLU A 798 4.56 25.91 1.07
CA GLU A 798 3.94 26.35 -0.17
C GLU A 798 2.64 27.14 0.08
N GLY A 799 2.50 28.30 -0.56
CA GLY A 799 1.35 29.20 -0.38
C GLY A 799 1.49 30.27 0.71
N GLU A 800 2.61 30.33 1.44
CA GLU A 800 2.91 31.50 2.28
C GLU A 800 3.10 32.74 1.40
N THR A 801 2.20 33.72 1.54
CA THR A 801 2.29 34.97 0.76
C THR A 801 3.01 36.06 1.54
N VAL A 802 3.95 36.74 0.89
CA VAL A 802 4.57 37.96 1.43
C VAL A 802 3.98 39.15 0.69
N ARG A 803 3.20 39.99 1.40
CA ARG A 803 2.67 41.24 0.83
C ARG A 803 3.65 42.38 1.08
N VAL A 804 4.27 42.87 0.02
CA VAL A 804 5.19 44.01 0.07
C VAL A 804 4.48 45.25 -0.47
N THR A 805 4.42 46.31 0.33
CA THR A 805 4.00 47.65 -0.11
C THR A 805 5.22 48.56 -0.13
N SER A 806 5.59 49.06 -1.31
CA SER A 806 6.65 50.06 -1.49
C SER A 806 6.03 51.38 -1.98
N ASN A 807 6.55 52.50 -1.51
CA ASN A 807 6.20 53.82 -2.01
C ASN A 807 7.48 54.56 -2.41
N SER A 808 7.70 54.77 -3.71
CA SER A 808 8.84 55.52 -4.23
C SER A 808 8.33 56.84 -4.83
N ASN A 809 8.57 57.94 -4.13
CA ASN A 809 8.10 59.28 -4.54
C ASN A 809 9.12 60.05 -5.39
N LEU A 810 10.17 59.41 -5.92
CA LEU A 810 11.36 60.16 -6.37
C LEU A 810 11.87 59.97 -7.80
N HIS A 811 11.40 59.04 -8.64
CA HIS A 811 11.81 59.01 -10.06
C HIS A 811 10.85 58.29 -11.03
N SER A 812 10.86 58.74 -12.30
CA SER A 812 10.00 58.30 -13.41
C SER A 812 10.47 57.04 -14.14
N ALA A 813 11.66 56.51 -13.83
CA ALA A 813 12.17 55.26 -14.39
C ALA A 813 11.89 54.10 -13.42
N ARG A 814 10.79 53.38 -13.64
CA ARG A 814 10.46 52.17 -12.87
C ARG A 814 11.16 50.97 -13.49
N ARG A 815 11.94 50.23 -12.70
CA ARG A 815 12.41 48.89 -13.07
C ARG A 815 11.66 47.85 -12.22
N GLU A 816 11.12 46.83 -12.87
CA GLU A 816 10.29 45.78 -12.26
C GLU A 816 11.04 44.95 -11.19
N ASP A 817 12.37 44.98 -11.21
CA ASP A 817 13.27 44.23 -10.32
C ASP A 817 13.53 44.89 -8.95
N THR A 818 13.17 46.18 -8.77
CA THR A 818 13.49 46.92 -7.55
C THR A 818 12.78 46.40 -6.29
N MET A 819 11.60 45.78 -6.40
CA MET A 819 10.88 45.27 -5.22
C MET A 819 11.47 43.97 -4.68
N LEU A 820 11.94 43.05 -5.55
CA LEU A 820 12.55 41.78 -5.13
C LEU A 820 13.91 41.99 -4.47
N TRP A 821 14.68 42.97 -4.97
CA TRP A 821 15.99 43.32 -4.43
C TRP A 821 15.94 43.71 -2.95
N HIS A 822 14.89 44.41 -2.51
CA HIS A 822 14.71 44.84 -1.12
C HIS A 822 14.23 43.73 -0.16
N VAL A 823 13.74 42.59 -0.67
CA VAL A 823 13.17 41.51 0.15
C VAL A 823 13.98 40.20 0.13
N ALA A 824 14.98 40.08 -0.75
CA ALA A 824 15.76 38.85 -0.96
C ALA A 824 17.28 39.03 -0.77
N ASP A 825 17.72 39.80 0.24
CA ASP A 825 19.14 40.01 0.58
C ASP A 825 20.06 40.34 -0.64
N GLY A 826 19.50 41.00 -1.66
CA GLY A 826 20.20 41.35 -2.90
C GLY A 826 20.54 40.19 -3.85
N VAL A 827 20.11 38.96 -3.59
CA VAL A 827 20.43 37.77 -4.39
C VAL A 827 19.15 37.18 -5.00
N TYR A 828 19.08 37.12 -6.32
CA TYR A 828 18.06 36.39 -7.07
C TYR A 828 18.72 35.66 -8.25
N GLU A 829 18.29 34.45 -8.55
CA GLU A 829 18.68 33.73 -9.77
C GLU A 829 17.48 33.65 -10.72
N GLY A 830 17.70 34.01 -11.99
CA GLY A 830 16.67 34.04 -13.03
C GLY A 830 16.01 35.41 -13.23
N PHE A 831 15.32 35.59 -14.37
CA PHE A 831 14.41 36.72 -14.54
C PHE A 831 13.16 36.44 -13.70
N PRO A 832 12.63 37.41 -12.92
CA PRO A 832 11.37 37.23 -12.23
C PRO A 832 10.31 36.80 -13.25
N ALA A 833 9.56 35.75 -12.94
CA ALA A 833 8.42 35.35 -13.75
C ALA A 833 7.54 36.59 -13.93
N ARG A 834 7.31 37.00 -15.19
CA ARG A 834 6.34 38.05 -15.47
C ARG A 834 5.04 37.60 -14.83
N GLY A 835 4.60 38.31 -13.79
CA GLY A 835 3.25 38.13 -13.26
C GLY A 835 2.25 38.26 -14.41
N PRO A 836 1.01 37.76 -14.24
CA PRO A 836 -0.03 37.97 -15.24
C PRO A 836 -0.06 39.46 -15.54
N GLN A 837 0.24 39.80 -16.79
CA GLN A 837 0.06 41.16 -17.26
C GLN A 837 -1.38 41.55 -16.91
N HIS A 838 -1.53 42.75 -16.39
CA HIS A 838 -2.81 43.40 -16.30
C HIS A 838 -3.49 43.32 -17.67
N ASP A 839 -4.39 42.36 -17.83
CA ASP A 839 -5.45 42.45 -18.82
C ASP A 839 -6.55 43.30 -18.17
N GLU A 840 -6.78 44.47 -18.76
CA GLU A 840 -7.97 45.30 -18.58
C GLU A 840 -9.25 44.57 -19.02
#